data_AF-A0A089Z1L6-F1
#
_entry.id   AF-A0A089Z1L6-F1
#
_cell.length_a   1.000
_cell.length_b   1.000
_cell.length_c   1.000
_cell.angle_alpha   90.00
_cell.angle_beta   90.00
_cell.angle_gamma   90.00
#
_symmetry.space_group_name_H-M   'P 1'
#
loop_
_entity.id
_entity.type
_entity.pdbx_description
1 polymer ?
#
loop_
_entity_poly.entity_id
_entity_poly.type
_entity_poly.pdbx_seq_one_letter_code
_entity_poly.pdbx_strand_id
1 'polypeptide(L)'
;MAVEAATQLLTPMGITAHPDTFYWHRFDNAQSSHRSFSGYAHMGPPSESLTFTELVMRRFRAGDQDNADLLHVMGGFYTGDAKTLWFDERNEVRLEPDKVLNALWKINFAASYHKVLTQFWADNEQGVPTLIRINCLSAAIEACQAGRMTRPQAQSVFDGLGCANAMAPTLADLDGVRSPLNGVTVSALLIAGHAFPSVLCFNTQAGERLLYLAGRDTAFQVCADQKAMHAWLYQQVQAVRSRERLLDHGMLLEPAAVLSRAGSFALLAKKPLALFAAKVSSPPIAIDAAHWLQAQTRTQMEAEARLQLHSNSELRKQLWIGYLGAGAHLFGPAAMVNWPIALIVVLASAGRFALNVERAVNAAEAADRRSALYASIASGIELLLNMTLLIPQQVPEIGDLQPLQAPAHLSEQTALLPDTQGLLDVAGQPTIRLRGKLYRVRYDTNLRCWLIVDPQRPFAFTGNYPVRFNEQLEWELVSPACLRGGGGCLSVSREVELEPPPVSYVQFERSASRYEVPLVARAATRELLSDQFRRMLSGDYYDPYTPLNPVLDSLNTLRAQLIEDANAFIAQWRSPGRSPLRVPDPGLPPYLAVRRLLDESRALVIGESHQAIASKRFLIENMPALARDGVETLYMEHLMTDLHQAELDQIASDGRLPSQLQDYLRDQDLGHHTDPARRYNYTTLVQAARREGIQVRALDCAASYRLDGMDDLYNVGETLRHRVFSYHASRVIAARGVLPGSGKWIALVGDTHASSYKGVPGLAQLQDVTALRIVDAGAGQQTNITLDPGEYYLPSMGHPDGVVKADWRLALKVREAPFKYLDPSLAPPGVTRP
;
A
#
# COMPACT_ATOMS: atom_id res chain seq x y z
N MET A 1 8.16 34.76 -10.91
CA MET A 1 9.45 34.27 -10.37
C MET A 1 9.92 32.96 -10.99
N ALA A 2 9.17 31.84 -10.94
CA ALA A 2 9.61 30.57 -11.54
C ALA A 2 9.81 30.67 -13.07
N VAL A 3 8.82 31.24 -13.78
CA VAL A 3 8.89 31.50 -15.23
C VAL A 3 10.09 32.40 -15.59
N GLU A 4 10.38 33.40 -14.76
CA GLU A 4 11.51 34.31 -14.97
C GLU A 4 12.85 33.60 -14.78
N ALA A 5 13.00 32.80 -13.72
CA ALA A 5 14.19 31.99 -13.48
C ALA A 5 14.39 30.95 -14.60
N ALA A 6 13.32 30.32 -15.07
CA ALA A 6 13.31 29.41 -16.20
C ALA A 6 13.74 30.11 -17.50
N THR A 7 13.20 31.29 -17.78
CA THR A 7 13.56 32.10 -18.97
C THR A 7 15.03 32.52 -18.94
N GLN A 8 15.54 32.95 -17.77
CA GLN A 8 16.95 33.29 -17.59
C GLN A 8 17.87 32.08 -17.79
N LEU A 9 17.43 30.88 -17.40
CA LEU A 9 18.20 29.65 -17.59
C LEU A 9 18.22 29.19 -19.05
N LEU A 10 17.11 29.38 -19.78
CA LEU A 10 16.97 29.01 -21.19
C LEU A 10 17.70 29.94 -22.16
N THR A 11 17.81 31.23 -21.83
CA THR A 11 18.37 32.26 -22.73
C THR A 11 19.80 31.94 -23.19
N PRO A 12 20.75 31.56 -22.32
CA PRO A 12 22.10 31.16 -22.73
C PRO A 12 22.16 29.85 -23.55
N MET A 13 21.08 29.06 -23.53
CA MET A 13 20.97 27.79 -24.27
C MET A 13 20.34 27.97 -25.65
N GLY A 14 20.03 29.20 -26.06
CA GLY A 14 19.46 29.51 -27.36
C GLY A 14 17.97 29.21 -27.50
N ILE A 15 17.26 28.96 -26.38
CA ILE A 15 15.81 28.72 -26.37
C ILE A 15 15.08 30.03 -26.06
N THR A 16 14.30 30.52 -27.02
CA THR A 16 13.46 31.72 -26.89
C THR A 16 11.98 31.41 -26.63
N ALA A 17 11.62 30.12 -26.66
CA ALA A 17 10.27 29.67 -26.36
C ALA A 17 9.92 29.90 -24.88
N HIS A 18 8.65 30.22 -24.62
CA HIS A 18 8.18 30.40 -23.24
C HIS A 18 8.28 29.06 -22.48
N PRO A 19 8.79 29.03 -21.23
CA PRO A 19 9.11 27.79 -20.53
C PRO A 19 7.90 26.88 -20.24
N ASP A 20 6.67 27.41 -20.29
CA ASP A 20 5.43 26.61 -20.18
C ASP A 20 4.86 26.10 -21.51
N THR A 21 5.56 26.31 -22.63
CA THR A 21 5.10 25.88 -23.96
C THR A 21 5.73 24.58 -24.43
N PHE A 22 6.61 24.00 -23.62
CA PHE A 22 7.24 22.72 -23.86
C PHE A 22 7.53 22.01 -22.53
N TYR A 23 7.79 20.71 -22.64
CA TYR A 23 7.77 19.80 -21.53
C TYR A 23 9.04 18.96 -21.48
N TRP A 24 9.53 18.71 -20.28
CA TRP A 24 10.37 17.57 -19.99
C TRP A 24 9.50 16.33 -19.84
N HIS A 25 9.74 15.32 -20.67
CA HIS A 25 9.09 14.02 -20.58
C HIS A 25 10.08 12.94 -20.23
N ARG A 26 9.63 11.97 -19.42
CA ARG A 26 10.33 10.71 -19.19
C ARG A 26 9.53 9.53 -19.68
N PHE A 27 10.22 8.52 -20.16
CA PHE A 27 9.65 7.31 -20.70
C PHE A 27 10.31 6.08 -20.11
N ASP A 28 9.53 5.00 -20.04
CA ASP A 28 10.03 3.68 -19.66
C ASP A 28 10.38 2.85 -20.92
N ASN A 29 10.38 3.50 -22.08
CA ASN A 29 10.78 2.96 -23.36
C ASN A 29 11.67 3.96 -24.11
N ALA A 30 12.50 3.44 -25.02
CA ALA A 30 13.18 4.23 -26.03
C ALA A 30 13.43 3.39 -27.27
N GLN A 31 13.42 4.05 -28.42
CA GLN A 31 13.76 3.48 -29.70
C GLN A 31 14.85 4.33 -30.33
N SER A 32 15.93 3.73 -30.82
CA SER A 32 16.98 4.47 -31.50
C SER A 32 16.43 5.16 -32.75
N SER A 33 16.68 6.46 -32.88
CA SER A 33 16.32 7.26 -34.05
C SER A 33 17.53 8.09 -34.47
N HIS A 34 18.00 7.86 -35.70
CA HIS A 34 19.09 8.65 -36.29
C HIS A 34 18.64 10.06 -36.72
N ARG A 35 17.34 10.37 -36.58
CA ARG A 35 16.75 11.65 -37.00
C ARG A 35 16.46 12.58 -35.83
N SER A 36 16.27 12.06 -34.62
CA SER A 36 16.03 12.88 -33.43
C SER A 36 17.33 13.45 -32.86
N PHE A 37 17.22 14.60 -32.21
CA PHE A 37 18.30 15.34 -31.58
C PHE A 37 18.99 14.54 -30.46
N SER A 38 18.23 13.78 -29.69
CA SER A 38 18.77 12.92 -28.63
C SER A 38 19.34 11.60 -29.13
N GLY A 39 19.04 11.21 -30.38
CA GLY A 39 19.33 9.87 -30.91
C GLY A 39 18.27 8.82 -30.54
N TYR A 40 17.22 9.22 -29.81
CA TYR A 40 16.13 8.34 -29.36
C TYR A 40 14.76 8.96 -29.64
N ALA A 41 13.76 8.10 -29.85
CA ALA A 41 12.35 8.44 -29.97
C ALA A 41 11.53 7.58 -29.01
N HIS A 42 10.36 8.08 -28.60
CA HIS A 42 9.52 7.42 -27.60
C HIS A 42 8.06 7.34 -28.06
N MET A 43 7.35 6.32 -27.57
CA MET A 43 5.96 6.06 -27.93
C MET A 43 5.11 5.84 -26.67
N GLY A 44 3.92 6.42 -26.65
CA GLY A 44 2.96 6.27 -25.56
C GLY A 44 3.10 7.34 -24.48
N PRO A 45 2.22 7.31 -23.46
CA PRO A 45 2.21 8.35 -22.45
C PRO A 45 3.52 8.32 -21.65
N PRO A 46 4.12 9.49 -21.39
CA PRO A 46 5.33 9.56 -20.56
C PRO A 46 5.02 9.14 -19.12
N SER A 47 6.00 8.52 -18.45
CA SER A 47 5.93 8.19 -17.02
C SER A 47 6.06 9.42 -16.12
N GLU A 48 6.56 10.53 -16.68
CA GLU A 48 6.58 11.85 -16.05
C GLU A 48 6.53 12.94 -17.12
N SER A 49 5.74 13.99 -16.88
CA SER A 49 5.63 15.16 -17.77
C SER A 49 5.63 16.43 -16.94
N LEU A 50 6.59 17.31 -17.16
CA LEU A 50 6.74 18.59 -16.48
C LEU A 50 6.91 19.71 -17.50
N THR A 51 6.29 20.87 -17.33
CA THR A 51 6.74 22.06 -18.07
C THR A 51 8.17 22.41 -17.66
N PHE A 52 8.86 23.22 -18.47
CA PHE A 52 10.21 23.66 -18.09
C PHE A 52 10.22 24.49 -16.80
N THR A 53 9.18 25.30 -16.57
CA THR A 53 8.99 26.03 -15.30
C THR A 53 8.86 25.08 -14.13
N GLU A 54 8.09 24.01 -14.26
CA GLU A 54 7.92 22.99 -13.24
C GLU A 54 9.22 22.23 -12.97
N LEU A 55 10.01 21.94 -14.01
CA LEU A 55 11.32 21.33 -13.87
C LEU A 55 12.30 22.23 -13.10
N VAL A 56 12.22 23.56 -13.25
CA VAL A 56 13.03 24.50 -12.46
C VAL A 56 12.65 24.47 -10.96
N MET A 57 11.38 24.26 -10.66
CA MET A 57 10.88 24.16 -9.28
C MET A 57 11.26 22.83 -8.62
N ARG A 58 11.05 21.72 -9.35
CA ARG A 58 11.16 20.35 -8.83
C ARG A 58 12.56 19.75 -9.01
N ARG A 59 13.31 20.24 -9.99
CA ARG A 59 14.61 19.70 -10.42
C ARG A 59 14.51 18.30 -11.03
N PHE A 60 15.59 17.89 -11.67
CA PHE A 60 15.78 16.48 -12.03
C PHE A 60 15.96 15.64 -10.77
N ARG A 61 15.58 14.37 -10.89
CA ARG A 61 15.62 13.36 -9.84
C ARG A 61 17.10 13.22 -9.41
N ALA A 62 17.42 13.07 -8.12
CA ALA A 62 18.83 12.93 -7.71
C ALA A 62 19.65 11.80 -8.40
N GLY A 63 19.03 10.76 -8.99
CA GLY A 63 19.70 9.67 -9.69
C GLY A 63 19.86 9.93 -11.17
N ASP A 64 19.14 10.92 -11.68
CA ASP A 64 19.53 11.58 -12.93
C ASP A 64 20.78 12.42 -12.74
N GLN A 65 21.07 12.86 -11.51
CA GLN A 65 22.31 13.61 -11.23
C GLN A 65 23.52 12.68 -11.24
N ASP A 66 23.32 11.41 -10.86
CA ASP A 66 24.36 10.37 -10.91
C ASP A 66 24.45 9.68 -12.28
N ASN A 67 23.35 9.66 -13.06
CA ASN A 67 23.27 9.05 -14.40
C ASN A 67 22.73 10.03 -15.43
N ALA A 68 23.41 11.18 -15.57
CA ALA A 68 22.98 12.24 -16.48
C ALA A 68 22.91 11.76 -17.95
N ASP A 69 23.80 10.85 -18.33
CA ASP A 69 23.80 10.20 -19.64
C ASP A 69 22.48 9.49 -19.98
N LEU A 70 21.78 8.93 -18.99
CA LEU A 70 20.48 8.28 -19.17
C LEU A 70 19.34 9.27 -19.41
N LEU A 71 19.50 10.57 -19.09
CA LEU A 71 18.49 11.58 -19.37
C LEU A 71 18.23 11.72 -20.88
N HIS A 72 19.27 11.58 -21.69
CA HIS A 72 19.17 11.64 -23.15
C HIS A 72 18.50 10.39 -23.74
N VAL A 73 18.57 9.27 -23.02
CA VAL A 73 18.09 7.97 -23.50
C VAL A 73 16.64 7.72 -23.08
N MET A 74 16.28 8.08 -21.85
CA MET A 74 14.97 7.80 -21.24
C MET A 74 14.09 9.05 -21.09
N GLY A 75 14.53 10.18 -21.63
CA GLY A 75 13.76 11.41 -21.58
C GLY A 75 14.15 12.40 -22.67
N GLY A 76 13.43 13.50 -22.73
CA GLY A 76 13.70 14.57 -23.67
C GLY A 76 12.76 15.75 -23.50
N PHE A 77 13.08 16.85 -24.18
CA PHE A 77 12.22 18.03 -24.22
C PHE A 77 11.36 18.01 -25.47
N TYR A 78 10.06 18.24 -25.33
CA TYR A 78 9.11 18.18 -26.44
C TYR A 78 8.04 19.26 -26.31
N THR A 79 7.54 19.72 -27.45
CA THR A 79 6.41 20.67 -27.53
C THR A 79 5.05 19.99 -27.37
N GLY A 80 4.98 18.67 -27.64
CA GLY A 80 3.79 17.87 -27.40
C GLY A 80 3.55 17.62 -25.90
N ASP A 81 2.30 17.70 -25.46
CA ASP A 81 1.92 17.39 -24.08
C ASP A 81 1.87 15.86 -23.82
N ALA A 82 1.56 15.45 -22.58
CA ALA A 82 1.52 14.04 -22.17
C ALA A 82 0.49 13.17 -22.94
N LYS A 83 -0.44 13.76 -23.70
CA LYS A 83 -1.41 13.01 -24.52
C LYS A 83 -0.85 12.69 -25.91
N THR A 84 0.29 13.27 -26.27
CA THR A 84 0.96 13.01 -27.54
C THR A 84 1.42 11.56 -27.59
N LEU A 85 1.18 10.88 -28.72
CA LEU A 85 1.48 9.45 -28.88
C LEU A 85 2.94 9.17 -29.26
N TRP A 86 3.58 10.12 -29.94
CA TRP A 86 4.93 9.97 -30.48
C TRP A 86 5.77 11.19 -30.12
N PHE A 87 6.96 10.93 -29.59
CA PHE A 87 7.94 11.94 -29.18
C PHE A 87 9.23 11.68 -29.95
N ASP A 88 9.48 12.50 -30.96
CA ASP A 88 10.56 12.31 -31.95
C ASP A 88 10.97 13.65 -32.60
N GLU A 89 11.68 13.60 -33.72
CA GLU A 89 12.20 14.79 -34.41
C GLU A 89 11.12 15.82 -34.81
N ARG A 90 9.84 15.42 -34.85
CA ARG A 90 8.74 16.27 -35.29
C ARG A 90 8.27 17.23 -34.20
N ASN A 91 8.52 16.93 -32.93
CA ASN A 91 8.05 17.73 -31.80
C ASN A 91 9.11 17.93 -30.71
N GLU A 92 10.34 17.47 -30.91
CA GLU A 92 11.46 17.71 -30.00
C GLU A 92 11.82 19.20 -29.88
N VAL A 93 12.25 19.59 -28.69
CA VAL A 93 12.95 20.82 -28.42
C VAL A 93 14.42 20.48 -28.30
N ARG A 94 15.25 21.10 -29.14
CA ARG A 94 16.71 20.86 -29.21
C ARG A 94 17.43 21.45 -28.00
N LEU A 95 17.21 20.83 -26.85
CA LEU A 95 17.74 21.23 -25.56
C LEU A 95 18.35 19.98 -24.91
N GLU A 96 19.62 20.08 -24.52
CA GLU A 96 20.33 18.97 -23.91
C GLU A 96 20.00 18.87 -22.41
N PRO A 97 19.42 17.75 -21.94
CA PRO A 97 19.12 17.56 -20.53
C PRO A 97 20.32 17.75 -19.61
N ASP A 98 21.53 17.32 -20.01
CA ASP A 98 22.76 17.50 -19.23
C ASP A 98 23.12 18.98 -19.03
N LYS A 99 22.93 19.82 -20.05
CA LYS A 99 23.15 21.27 -19.94
C LYS A 99 22.12 21.91 -19.01
N VAL A 100 20.87 21.47 -19.08
CA VAL A 100 19.81 21.92 -18.18
C VAL A 100 20.12 21.50 -16.75
N LEU A 101 20.51 20.25 -16.52
CA LEU A 101 20.89 19.72 -15.21
C LEU A 101 22.03 20.55 -14.58
N ASN A 102 23.08 20.81 -15.34
CA ASN A 102 24.21 21.62 -14.90
C ASN A 102 23.83 23.08 -14.61
N ALA A 103 22.94 23.67 -15.42
CA ALA A 103 22.47 25.03 -15.18
C ALA A 103 21.55 25.11 -13.95
N LEU A 104 20.73 24.08 -13.72
CA LEU A 104 19.91 23.96 -12.52
C LEU A 104 20.78 23.95 -11.25
N TRP A 105 21.97 23.35 -11.24
CA TRP A 105 22.89 23.43 -10.09
C TRP A 105 23.41 24.83 -9.77
N LYS A 106 23.44 25.74 -10.77
CA LYS A 106 23.92 27.12 -10.61
C LYS A 106 22.87 28.04 -9.99
N ILE A 107 21.61 27.61 -9.96
CA ILE A 107 20.51 28.36 -9.33
C ILE A 107 20.08 27.68 -8.03
N ASN A 108 19.50 28.45 -7.11
CA ASN A 108 18.85 27.92 -5.91
C ASN A 108 17.45 28.54 -5.77
N PHE A 109 16.55 28.12 -6.66
CA PHE A 109 15.20 28.66 -6.75
C PHE A 109 14.42 28.55 -5.43
N ALA A 110 14.55 27.41 -4.73
CA ALA A 110 13.93 27.18 -3.43
C ALA A 110 14.31 28.25 -2.40
N ALA A 111 15.61 28.58 -2.29
CA ALA A 111 16.07 29.63 -1.38
C ALA A 111 15.55 31.03 -1.77
N SER A 112 15.52 31.33 -3.07
CA SER A 112 14.93 32.59 -3.57
C SER A 112 13.44 32.69 -3.26
N TYR A 113 12.68 31.60 -3.41
CA TYR A 113 11.26 31.55 -3.08
C TYR A 113 11.02 31.73 -1.59
N HIS A 114 11.78 31.04 -0.74
CA HIS A 114 11.67 31.23 0.71
C HIS A 114 11.95 32.67 1.12
N LYS A 115 12.94 33.34 0.52
CA LYS A 115 13.21 34.75 0.78
C LYS A 115 12.02 35.65 0.43
N VAL A 116 11.40 35.41 -0.73
CA VAL A 116 10.19 36.16 -1.14
C VAL A 116 9.01 35.87 -0.22
N LEU A 117 8.80 34.61 0.17
CA LEU A 117 7.74 34.21 1.09
C LEU A 117 7.93 34.87 2.48
N THR A 118 9.16 34.86 3.02
CA THR A 118 9.48 35.55 4.27
C THR A 118 9.25 37.06 4.17
N GLN A 119 9.65 37.68 3.05
CA GLN A 119 9.42 39.10 2.81
C GLN A 119 7.92 39.43 2.70
N PHE A 120 7.16 38.61 1.98
CA PHE A 120 5.70 38.75 1.88
C PHE A 120 5.05 38.77 3.26
N TRP A 121 5.40 37.81 4.12
CA TRP A 121 4.88 37.80 5.48
C TRP A 121 5.33 39.03 6.25
N ALA A 122 6.61 39.42 6.21
CA ALA A 122 7.09 40.62 6.88
C ALA A 122 6.33 41.90 6.46
N ASP A 123 6.00 42.04 5.17
CA ASP A 123 5.33 43.23 4.63
C ASP A 123 3.81 43.23 4.88
N ASN A 124 3.18 42.06 5.00
CA ASN A 124 1.72 41.92 5.01
C ASN A 124 1.14 41.35 6.31
N GLU A 125 1.98 40.93 7.28
CA GLU A 125 1.55 40.24 8.51
C GLU A 125 0.46 41.00 9.27
N GLN A 126 0.53 42.33 9.32
CA GLN A 126 -0.46 43.12 10.05
C GLN A 126 -1.83 43.19 9.35
N GLY A 127 -1.88 43.16 8.01
CA GLY A 127 -3.13 43.29 7.25
C GLY A 127 -3.88 41.97 7.01
N VAL A 128 -3.19 40.84 7.15
CA VAL A 128 -3.75 39.50 6.87
C VAL A 128 -4.94 39.13 7.77
N PRO A 129 -4.92 39.31 9.10
CA PRO A 129 -6.07 39.01 9.96
C PRO A 129 -7.33 39.78 9.54
N THR A 130 -7.16 41.04 9.16
CA THR A 130 -8.26 41.91 8.71
C THR A 130 -8.89 41.37 7.43
N LEU A 131 -8.07 40.90 6.49
CA LEU A 131 -8.55 40.25 5.26
C LEU A 131 -9.27 38.93 5.53
N ILE A 132 -8.75 38.11 6.45
CA ILE A 132 -9.40 36.87 6.90
C ILE A 132 -10.79 37.17 7.50
N ARG A 133 -10.91 38.20 8.35
CA ARG A 133 -12.20 38.61 8.91
C ARG A 133 -13.16 39.06 7.83
N ILE A 134 -12.71 39.93 6.92
CA ILE A 134 -13.55 40.40 5.80
C ILE A 134 -14.08 39.21 5.00
N ASN A 135 -13.22 38.25 4.63
CA ASN A 135 -13.62 37.08 3.85
C ASN A 135 -14.64 36.21 4.59
N CYS A 136 -14.40 35.93 5.88
CA CYS A 136 -15.31 35.13 6.69
C CYS A 136 -16.68 35.82 6.90
N LEU A 137 -16.69 37.13 7.17
CA LEU A 137 -17.91 37.91 7.35
C LEU A 137 -18.69 38.05 6.03
N SER A 138 -18.01 38.27 4.90
CA SER A 138 -18.63 38.30 3.57
C SER A 138 -19.33 36.98 3.27
N ALA A 139 -18.62 35.86 3.50
CA ALA A 139 -19.17 34.52 3.33
C ALA A 139 -20.42 34.27 4.18
N ALA A 140 -20.46 34.79 5.42
CA ALA A 140 -21.63 34.67 6.30
C ALA A 140 -22.82 35.51 5.78
N ILE A 141 -22.56 36.72 5.27
CA ILE A 141 -23.59 37.58 4.66
C ILE A 141 -24.14 36.92 3.40
N GLU A 142 -23.28 36.43 2.51
CA GLU A 142 -23.68 35.74 1.27
C GLU A 142 -24.50 34.48 1.56
N ALA A 143 -24.11 33.70 2.57
CA ALA A 143 -24.89 32.54 3.01
C ALA A 143 -26.27 32.94 3.57
N CYS A 144 -26.34 34.07 4.28
CA CYS A 144 -27.60 34.63 4.79
C CYS A 144 -28.51 35.12 3.64
N GLN A 145 -27.95 35.85 2.66
CA GLN A 145 -28.68 36.32 1.48
C GLN A 145 -29.19 35.18 0.60
N ALA A 146 -28.41 34.10 0.49
CA ALA A 146 -28.80 32.87 -0.21
C ALA A 146 -29.81 32.00 0.58
N GLY A 147 -30.26 32.43 1.76
CA GLY A 147 -31.21 31.70 2.60
C GLY A 147 -30.65 30.44 3.28
N ARG A 148 -29.32 30.25 3.27
CA ARG A 148 -28.64 29.10 3.89
C ARG A 148 -28.30 29.34 5.36
N MET A 149 -28.33 30.60 5.81
CA MET A 149 -28.14 31.02 7.19
C MET A 149 -29.23 32.02 7.58
N THR A 150 -29.59 32.05 8.85
CA THR A 150 -30.48 33.08 9.40
C THR A 150 -29.67 34.30 9.85
N ARG A 151 -30.33 35.46 10.00
CA ARG A 151 -29.68 36.68 10.51
C ARG A 151 -29.03 36.49 11.90
N PRO A 152 -29.66 35.82 12.88
CA PRO A 152 -29.02 35.52 14.17
C PRO A 152 -27.78 34.62 14.05
N GLN A 153 -27.79 33.66 13.13
CA GLN A 153 -26.62 32.81 12.87
C GLN A 153 -25.48 33.61 12.24
N ALA A 154 -25.78 34.51 11.29
CA ALA A 154 -24.79 35.43 10.74
C ALA A 154 -24.22 36.35 11.84
N GLN A 155 -25.07 36.93 12.70
CA GLN A 155 -24.64 37.72 13.85
C GLN A 155 -23.70 36.94 14.77
N SER A 156 -23.93 35.66 14.99
CA SER A 156 -23.04 34.81 15.79
C SER A 156 -21.64 34.67 15.17
N VAL A 157 -21.51 34.75 13.84
CA VAL A 157 -20.20 34.79 13.17
C VAL A 157 -19.49 36.13 13.45
N PHE A 158 -20.21 37.25 13.37
CA PHE A 158 -19.68 38.58 13.75
C PHE A 158 -19.21 38.60 15.20
N ASP A 159 -20.04 38.09 16.11
CA ASP A 159 -19.73 38.01 17.53
C ASP A 159 -18.51 37.12 17.77
N GLY A 160 -18.42 35.96 17.11
CA GLY A 160 -17.27 35.05 17.21
C GLY A 160 -15.96 35.64 16.68
N LEU A 161 -16.02 36.57 15.72
CA LEU A 161 -14.87 37.32 15.22
C LEU A 161 -14.60 38.64 15.98
N GLY A 162 -15.41 38.93 17.00
CA GLY A 162 -15.25 40.10 17.86
C GLY A 162 -15.69 41.43 17.23
N CYS A 163 -16.61 41.38 16.26
CA CYS A 163 -17.12 42.55 15.54
C CYS A 163 -18.47 42.99 16.11
N ALA A 164 -18.47 44.04 16.94
CA ALA A 164 -19.68 44.51 17.63
C ALA A 164 -20.75 45.09 16.69
N ASN A 165 -20.36 45.69 15.56
CA ASN A 165 -21.25 46.39 14.63
C ASN A 165 -21.46 45.61 13.32
N ALA A 166 -22.31 44.57 13.33
CA ALA A 166 -22.50 43.69 12.18
C ALA A 166 -23.14 44.36 10.94
N MET A 167 -23.91 45.44 11.14
CA MET A 167 -24.68 46.09 10.07
C MET A 167 -23.92 47.19 9.33
N ALA A 168 -22.75 47.61 9.83
CA ALA A 168 -21.90 48.63 9.20
C ALA A 168 -20.47 48.58 9.77
N PRO A 169 -19.69 47.50 9.55
CA PRO A 169 -18.33 47.43 10.04
C PRO A 169 -17.44 48.46 9.33
N THR A 170 -16.69 49.26 10.10
CA THR A 170 -15.59 50.08 9.57
C THR A 170 -14.30 49.27 9.50
N LEU A 171 -13.30 49.70 8.73
CA LEU A 171 -12.00 49.03 8.72
C LEU A 171 -11.37 48.98 10.12
N ALA A 172 -11.58 50.03 10.91
CA ALA A 172 -11.15 50.11 12.31
C ALA A 172 -11.86 49.10 13.22
N ASP A 173 -13.04 48.60 12.85
CA ASP A 173 -13.76 47.55 13.60
C ASP A 173 -13.23 46.14 13.27
N LEU A 174 -12.57 45.99 12.12
CA LEU A 174 -12.05 44.72 11.61
C LEU A 174 -10.55 44.53 11.84
N ASP A 175 -9.84 45.60 12.18
CA ASP A 175 -8.38 45.59 12.39
C ASP A 175 -7.97 45.24 13.83
N GLY A 176 -6.73 44.78 14.00
CA GLY A 176 -6.15 44.44 15.31
C GLY A 176 -6.70 43.14 15.93
N VAL A 177 -6.28 42.85 17.18
CA VAL A 177 -6.69 41.64 17.92
C VAL A 177 -8.10 41.81 18.50
N ARG A 178 -8.96 40.83 18.26
CA ARG A 178 -10.38 40.82 18.64
C ARG A 178 -10.74 39.58 19.43
N SER A 179 -11.48 39.78 20.51
CA SER A 179 -12.01 38.70 21.33
C SER A 179 -13.46 38.41 20.97
N PRO A 180 -13.91 37.15 21.02
CA PRO A 180 -15.31 36.81 20.81
C PRO A 180 -16.25 37.56 21.77
N LEU A 181 -17.41 37.96 21.25
CA LEU A 181 -18.45 38.71 21.96
C LEU A 181 -19.67 37.83 22.24
N ASN A 182 -20.58 38.33 23.09
CA ASN A 182 -21.91 37.74 23.33
C ASN A 182 -21.89 36.23 23.61
N GLY A 183 -20.86 35.74 24.30
CA GLY A 183 -20.69 34.33 24.69
C GLY A 183 -20.57 33.33 23.53
N VAL A 184 -20.31 33.80 22.30
CA VAL A 184 -19.91 32.91 21.20
C VAL A 184 -18.46 32.47 21.43
N THR A 185 -18.16 31.20 21.18
CA THR A 185 -16.77 30.70 21.21
C THR A 185 -16.39 30.14 19.84
N VAL A 186 -15.10 30.20 19.51
CA VAL A 186 -14.57 29.66 18.26
C VAL A 186 -13.63 28.50 18.60
N SER A 187 -13.71 27.43 17.83
CA SER A 187 -12.93 26.20 18.03
C SER A 187 -12.33 25.71 16.73
N ALA A 188 -11.20 25.01 16.82
CA ALA A 188 -10.62 24.30 15.69
C ALA A 188 -11.35 22.97 15.46
N LEU A 189 -11.16 22.33 14.31
CA LEU A 189 -11.68 21.00 14.02
C LEU A 189 -10.56 19.96 14.00
N LEU A 190 -10.71 18.90 14.79
CA LEU A 190 -9.87 17.70 14.72
C LEU A 190 -10.74 16.46 14.50
N ILE A 191 -10.28 15.58 13.61
CA ILE A 191 -10.93 14.29 13.36
C ILE A 191 -9.85 13.21 13.39
N ALA A 192 -10.02 12.23 14.27
CA ALA A 192 -9.08 11.13 14.49
C ALA A 192 -7.62 11.59 14.73
N GLY A 193 -7.44 12.73 15.41
CA GLY A 193 -6.12 13.31 15.70
C GLY A 193 -5.53 14.16 14.55
N HIS A 194 -6.21 14.26 13.41
CA HIS A 194 -5.79 15.14 12.32
C HIS A 194 -6.47 16.51 12.42
N ALA A 195 -5.66 17.57 12.38
CA ALA A 195 -6.14 18.95 12.40
C ALA A 195 -6.61 19.42 11.02
N PHE A 196 -7.68 20.23 11.02
CA PHE A 196 -8.26 20.88 9.86
C PHE A 196 -8.05 22.40 9.97
N PRO A 197 -6.82 22.90 9.69
CA PRO A 197 -6.41 24.28 9.95
C PRO A 197 -7.25 25.35 9.27
N SER A 198 -7.92 25.05 8.15
CA SER A 198 -8.77 25.99 7.43
C SER A 198 -10.26 25.91 7.80
N VAL A 199 -10.59 25.21 8.89
CA VAL A 199 -11.96 25.10 9.40
C VAL A 199 -12.10 25.77 10.76
N LEU A 200 -13.04 26.71 10.87
CA LEU A 200 -13.44 27.31 12.15
C LEU A 200 -14.83 26.82 12.55
N CYS A 201 -14.99 26.42 13.80
CA CYS A 201 -16.27 26.05 14.38
C CYS A 201 -16.75 27.17 15.32
N PHE A 202 -17.79 27.90 14.91
CA PHE A 202 -18.46 28.88 15.76
C PHE A 202 -19.53 28.19 16.60
N ASN A 203 -19.44 28.37 17.91
CA ASN A 203 -20.31 27.75 18.90
C ASN A 203 -21.21 28.83 19.50
N THR A 204 -22.50 28.81 19.18
CA THR A 204 -23.46 29.81 19.66
C THR A 204 -23.96 29.48 21.06
N GLN A 205 -24.48 30.47 21.79
CA GLN A 205 -25.12 30.23 23.10
C GLN A 205 -26.38 29.35 22.99
N ALA A 206 -27.06 29.38 21.84
CA ALA A 206 -28.23 28.56 21.57
C ALA A 206 -27.88 27.07 21.34
N GLY A 207 -26.60 26.72 21.29
CA GLY A 207 -26.11 25.35 21.08
C GLY A 207 -25.83 25.01 19.62
N GLU A 208 -26.11 25.91 18.68
CA GLU A 208 -25.84 25.72 17.26
C GLU A 208 -24.32 25.70 16.98
N ARG A 209 -23.96 24.99 15.90
CA ARG A 209 -22.58 24.88 15.40
C ARG A 209 -22.52 25.39 13.96
N LEU A 210 -21.75 26.44 13.71
CA LEU A 210 -21.55 27.01 12.37
C LEU A 210 -20.12 26.70 11.94
N LEU A 211 -19.96 25.84 10.92
CA LEU A 211 -18.64 25.46 10.41
C LEU A 211 -18.31 26.35 9.23
N TYR A 212 -17.25 27.14 9.37
CA TYR A 212 -16.65 27.90 8.29
C TYR A 212 -15.56 27.07 7.61
N LEU A 213 -15.76 26.74 6.34
CA LEU A 213 -14.85 26.04 5.44
C LEU A 213 -14.18 27.08 4.53
N ALA A 214 -13.04 27.62 4.94
CA ALA A 214 -12.39 28.71 4.23
C ALA A 214 -12.04 28.32 2.78
N GLY A 215 -12.28 29.23 1.83
CA GLY A 215 -11.96 29.03 0.41
C GLY A 215 -12.96 28.18 -0.39
N ARG A 216 -14.19 27.94 0.12
CA ARG A 216 -15.24 27.18 -0.59
C ARG A 216 -16.35 28.10 -1.12
N ASP A 217 -16.91 27.76 -2.28
CA ASP A 217 -18.14 28.38 -2.85
C ASP A 217 -19.32 28.32 -1.87
N THR A 218 -19.37 27.26 -1.07
CA THR A 218 -20.26 27.14 0.10
C THR A 218 -19.42 27.11 1.35
N ALA A 219 -19.09 28.29 1.84
CA ALA A 219 -18.17 28.47 2.96
C ALA A 219 -18.78 28.14 4.33
N PHE A 220 -20.12 28.12 4.48
CA PHE A 220 -20.76 27.83 5.76
C PHE A 220 -21.64 26.58 5.73
N GLN A 221 -21.45 25.73 6.75
CA GLN A 221 -22.37 24.66 7.10
C GLN A 221 -22.98 24.93 8.49
N VAL A 222 -24.30 25.09 8.54
CA VAL A 222 -25.06 25.26 9.78
C VAL A 222 -25.49 23.90 10.32
N CYS A 223 -25.28 23.66 11.60
CA CYS A 223 -25.74 22.48 12.31
C CYS A 223 -26.50 22.89 13.57
N ALA A 224 -27.66 22.27 13.82
CA ALA A 224 -28.52 22.61 14.96
C ALA A 224 -27.83 22.39 16.32
N ASP A 225 -26.97 21.38 16.40
CA ASP A 225 -26.21 21.05 17.60
C ASP A 225 -24.93 20.26 17.24
N GLN A 226 -24.18 19.84 18.26
CA GLN A 226 -22.98 19.02 18.10
C GLN A 226 -23.26 17.65 17.46
N LYS A 227 -24.43 17.04 17.71
CA LYS A 227 -24.79 15.75 17.14
C LYS A 227 -25.06 15.87 15.64
N ALA A 228 -25.73 16.94 15.22
CA ALA A 228 -25.96 17.29 13.83
C ALA A 228 -24.63 17.57 13.10
N MET A 229 -23.69 18.25 13.75
CA MET A 229 -22.34 18.44 13.21
C MET A 229 -21.62 17.11 12.98
N HIS A 230 -21.66 16.19 13.95
CA HIS A 230 -21.05 14.87 13.79
C HIS A 230 -21.71 14.06 12.67
N ALA A 231 -23.04 14.11 12.54
CA ALA A 231 -23.77 13.44 11.46
C ALA A 231 -23.40 14.00 10.09
N TRP A 232 -23.28 15.32 9.96
CA TRP A 232 -22.86 15.96 8.71
C TRP A 232 -21.41 15.59 8.34
N LEU A 233 -20.48 15.67 9.29
CA LEU A 233 -19.08 15.27 9.07
C LEU A 233 -18.98 13.78 8.68
N TYR A 234 -19.79 12.93 9.32
CA TYR A 234 -19.87 11.52 8.99
C TYR A 234 -20.35 11.31 7.55
N GLN A 235 -21.36 12.06 7.10
CA GLN A 235 -21.80 12.02 5.71
C GLN A 235 -20.70 12.46 4.73
N GLN A 236 -19.89 13.46 5.09
CA GLN A 236 -18.78 13.89 4.24
C GLN A 236 -17.74 12.79 4.06
N VAL A 237 -17.46 11.97 5.08
CA VAL A 237 -16.46 10.89 4.95
C VAL A 237 -16.95 9.65 4.22
N GLN A 238 -18.27 9.47 4.04
CA GLN A 238 -18.86 8.32 3.35
C GLN A 238 -18.59 8.32 1.84
N ALA A 239 -18.80 9.46 1.18
CA ALA A 239 -18.61 9.57 -0.25
C ALA A 239 -17.15 9.94 -0.56
N VAL A 240 -16.50 9.21 -1.47
CA VAL A 240 -15.08 9.42 -1.83
C VAL A 240 -14.80 10.89 -2.16
N ARG A 241 -15.61 11.50 -3.02
CA ARG A 241 -15.48 12.90 -3.45
C ARG A 241 -15.67 13.90 -2.30
N SER A 242 -16.59 13.64 -1.38
CA SER A 242 -16.83 14.50 -0.22
C SER A 242 -15.73 14.35 0.83
N ARG A 243 -15.18 13.14 0.97
CA ARG A 243 -14.07 12.84 1.87
C ARG A 243 -12.80 13.54 1.42
N GLU A 244 -12.51 13.49 0.12
CA GLU A 244 -11.41 14.23 -0.48
C GLU A 244 -11.57 15.73 -0.22
N ARG A 245 -12.75 16.30 -0.51
CA ARG A 245 -13.05 17.71 -0.20
C ARG A 245 -12.83 18.07 1.27
N LEU A 246 -13.23 17.22 2.20
CA LEU A 246 -13.00 17.49 3.61
C LEU A 246 -11.49 17.47 3.92
N LEU A 247 -10.75 16.50 3.40
CA LEU A 247 -9.30 16.35 3.61
C LEU A 247 -8.47 17.50 3.04
N ASP A 248 -8.98 18.24 2.06
CA ASP A 248 -8.37 19.48 1.54
C ASP A 248 -8.18 20.54 2.62
N HIS A 249 -9.06 20.53 3.63
CA HIS A 249 -8.96 21.44 4.75
C HIS A 249 -7.98 20.96 5.83
N GLY A 250 -7.42 19.75 5.68
CA GLY A 250 -6.48 19.13 6.60
C GLY A 250 -5.07 19.70 6.49
N MET A 251 -4.27 19.55 7.55
CA MET A 251 -2.86 19.95 7.56
C MET A 251 -2.09 19.32 6.38
N LEU A 252 -1.16 20.06 5.77
CA LEU A 252 -0.28 19.50 4.75
C LEU A 252 0.66 18.47 5.40
N LEU A 253 0.83 17.35 4.72
CA LEU A 253 1.60 16.20 5.19
C LEU A 253 2.52 15.73 4.06
N GLU A 254 3.58 15.04 4.43
CA GLU A 254 4.41 14.28 3.48
C GLU A 254 3.55 13.24 2.74
N PRO A 255 3.85 12.88 1.48
CA PRO A 255 3.00 12.02 0.65
C PRO A 255 2.57 10.69 1.32
N ALA A 256 3.50 10.04 2.04
CA ALA A 256 3.19 8.81 2.78
C ALA A 256 2.14 9.03 3.90
N ALA A 257 2.22 10.16 4.60
CA ALA A 257 1.26 10.52 5.64
C ALA A 257 -0.09 10.99 5.08
N VAL A 258 -0.13 11.57 3.87
CA VAL A 258 -1.38 11.88 3.15
C VAL A 258 -2.15 10.58 2.83
N LEU A 259 -1.47 9.56 2.31
CA LEU A 259 -2.06 8.26 2.00
C LEU A 259 -2.55 7.54 3.26
N SER A 260 -1.74 7.55 4.33
CA SER A 260 -2.13 7.01 5.63
C SER A 260 -3.39 7.69 6.20
N ARG A 261 -3.47 9.03 6.10
CA ARG A 261 -4.66 9.78 6.50
C ARG A 261 -5.89 9.41 5.65
N ALA A 262 -5.73 9.33 4.33
CA ALA A 262 -6.82 8.97 3.43
C ALA A 262 -7.36 7.55 3.72
N GLY A 263 -6.47 6.57 3.92
CA GLY A 263 -6.82 5.21 4.33
C GLY A 263 -7.52 5.16 5.69
N SER A 264 -7.00 5.91 6.67
CA SER A 264 -7.59 6.01 8.01
C SER A 264 -9.02 6.57 7.98
N PHE A 265 -9.28 7.61 7.18
CA PHE A 265 -10.63 8.16 7.00
C PHE A 265 -11.54 7.21 6.22
N ALA A 266 -11.01 6.42 5.28
CA ALA A 266 -11.78 5.38 4.58
C ALA A 266 -12.20 4.25 5.52
N LEU A 267 -11.34 3.86 6.46
CA LEU A 267 -11.68 2.90 7.51
C LEU A 267 -12.67 3.49 8.52
N LEU A 268 -12.47 4.75 8.91
CA LEU A 268 -13.35 5.44 9.85
C LEU A 268 -14.78 5.61 9.29
N ALA A 269 -14.91 5.85 7.97
CA ALA A 269 -16.21 5.92 7.28
C ALA A 269 -17.00 4.59 7.37
N LYS A 270 -16.33 3.45 7.50
CA LYS A 270 -16.99 2.13 7.66
C LYS A 270 -17.48 1.87 9.09
N LYS A 271 -17.09 2.68 10.08
CA LYS A 271 -17.49 2.52 11.48
C LYS A 271 -18.86 3.19 11.72
N PRO A 272 -19.69 2.68 12.66
CA PRO A 272 -20.92 3.36 13.04
C PRO A 272 -20.71 4.81 13.46
N LEU A 273 -21.69 5.68 13.20
CA LEU A 273 -21.65 7.12 13.51
C LEU A 273 -21.16 7.41 14.94
N ALA A 274 -21.56 6.62 15.94
CA ALA A 274 -21.13 6.81 17.32
C ALA A 274 -19.61 6.69 17.51
N LEU A 275 -18.96 5.75 16.81
CA LEU A 275 -17.50 5.58 16.87
C LEU A 275 -16.77 6.65 16.05
N PHE A 276 -17.34 7.11 14.94
CA PHE A 276 -16.84 8.27 14.21
C PHE A 276 -16.91 9.53 15.09
N ALA A 277 -18.08 9.79 15.69
CA ALA A 277 -18.33 10.95 16.55
C ALA A 277 -17.36 11.01 17.73
N ALA A 278 -17.01 9.85 18.33
CA ALA A 278 -16.02 9.76 19.40
C ALA A 278 -14.60 10.17 18.97
N LYS A 279 -14.33 10.23 17.66
CA LYS A 279 -13.05 10.67 17.09
C LYS A 279 -13.06 12.12 16.62
N VAL A 280 -14.20 12.81 16.69
CA VAL A 280 -14.31 14.24 16.37
C VAL A 280 -14.11 15.04 17.66
N SER A 281 -13.20 16.03 17.63
CA SER A 281 -13.02 16.97 18.71
C SER A 281 -12.91 18.40 18.19
N SER A 282 -13.35 19.35 19.01
CA SER A 282 -13.37 20.78 18.69
C SER A 282 -12.72 21.58 19.80
N PRO A 283 -11.39 21.59 19.92
CA PRO A 283 -10.70 22.33 20.97
C PRO A 283 -10.87 23.84 20.78
N PRO A 284 -11.05 24.61 21.88
CA PRO A 284 -11.26 26.05 21.81
C PRO A 284 -9.99 26.77 21.30
N ILE A 285 -10.20 27.79 20.48
CA ILE A 285 -9.14 28.71 20.05
C ILE A 285 -9.07 29.81 21.10
N ALA A 286 -7.96 29.86 21.86
CA ALA A 286 -7.79 30.76 23.00
C ALA A 286 -7.37 32.19 22.61
N ILE A 287 -6.96 32.38 21.36
CA ILE A 287 -6.62 33.68 20.78
C ILE A 287 -7.71 34.11 19.81
N ASP A 288 -7.56 35.30 19.24
CA ASP A 288 -8.39 35.75 18.13
C ASP A 288 -8.38 34.75 16.96
N ALA A 289 -9.56 34.36 16.50
CA ALA A 289 -9.75 33.36 15.46
C ALA A 289 -9.10 33.75 14.11
N ALA A 290 -9.06 35.04 13.77
CA ALA A 290 -8.43 35.50 12.53
C ALA A 290 -6.90 35.44 12.60
N HIS A 291 -6.33 35.79 13.76
CA HIS A 291 -4.89 35.63 14.02
C HIS A 291 -4.49 34.16 14.10
N TRP A 292 -5.35 33.30 14.68
CA TRP A 292 -5.13 31.86 14.67
C TRP A 292 -5.09 31.32 13.24
N LEU A 293 -6.08 31.68 12.41
CA LEU A 293 -6.14 31.23 11.02
C LEU A 293 -4.96 31.77 10.20
N GLN A 294 -4.53 33.01 10.43
CA GLN A 294 -3.30 33.56 9.85
C GLN A 294 -2.09 32.67 10.16
N ALA A 295 -1.89 32.33 11.43
CA ALA A 295 -0.75 31.50 11.85
C ALA A 295 -0.80 30.12 11.17
N GLN A 296 -1.99 29.50 11.12
CA GLN A 296 -2.18 28.24 10.39
C GLN A 296 -1.86 28.38 8.89
N THR A 297 -2.30 29.48 8.27
CA THR A 297 -2.06 29.76 6.84
C THR A 297 -0.58 29.92 6.53
N ARG A 298 0.15 30.66 7.38
CA ARG A 298 1.59 30.81 7.27
C ARG A 298 2.31 29.47 7.36
N THR A 299 2.00 28.67 8.37
CA THR A 299 2.56 27.32 8.52
C THR A 299 2.24 26.44 7.31
N GLN A 300 1.03 26.53 6.76
CA GLN A 300 0.64 25.77 5.58
C GLN A 300 1.42 26.21 4.33
N MET A 301 1.58 27.52 4.09
CA MET A 301 2.37 28.05 2.97
C MET A 301 3.85 27.67 3.07
N GLU A 302 4.43 27.68 4.28
CA GLU A 302 5.81 27.27 4.52
C GLU A 302 6.00 25.76 4.29
N ALA A 303 5.05 24.94 4.77
CA ALA A 303 5.05 23.50 4.55
C ALA A 303 4.89 23.15 3.06
N GLU A 304 4.01 23.85 2.34
CA GLU A 304 3.84 23.71 0.91
C GLU A 304 5.14 24.00 0.14
N ALA A 305 5.79 25.14 0.45
CA ALA A 305 7.05 25.51 -0.17
C ALA A 305 8.15 24.46 0.05
N ARG A 306 8.23 23.89 1.26
CA ARG A 306 9.19 22.82 1.59
C ARG A 306 8.91 21.52 0.83
N LEU A 307 7.63 21.15 0.69
CA LEU A 307 7.22 19.92 0.03
C LEU A 307 7.37 20.00 -1.49
N GLN A 308 7.20 21.19 -2.08
CA GLN A 308 7.17 21.37 -3.54
C GLN A 308 8.49 21.81 -4.17
N LEU A 309 9.42 22.38 -3.39
CA LEU A 309 10.65 22.95 -3.90
C LEU A 309 11.87 22.17 -3.41
N HIS A 310 12.78 21.82 -4.32
CA HIS A 310 14.03 21.15 -3.98
C HIS A 310 15.22 22.13 -3.98
N SER A 311 15.93 22.22 -2.85
CA SER A 311 17.14 23.03 -2.70
C SER A 311 18.42 22.28 -3.07
N ASN A 312 19.49 23.02 -3.43
CA ASN A 312 20.80 22.43 -3.73
C ASN A 312 21.39 21.69 -2.52
N SER A 313 21.08 22.14 -1.31
CA SER A 313 21.50 21.47 -0.07
C SER A 313 20.77 20.16 0.16
N GLU A 314 19.49 20.05 -0.19
CA GLU A 314 18.73 18.80 -0.07
C GLU A 314 19.19 17.80 -1.12
N LEU A 315 19.37 18.22 -2.38
CA LEU A 315 19.94 17.37 -3.42
C LEU A 315 21.36 16.90 -3.04
N ARG A 316 22.22 17.77 -2.49
CA ARG A 316 23.53 17.35 -1.96
C ARG A 316 23.41 16.34 -0.82
N LYS A 317 22.49 16.52 0.12
CA LYS A 317 22.26 15.56 1.21
C LYS A 317 21.79 14.20 0.67
N GLN A 318 20.88 14.20 -0.31
CA GLN A 318 20.40 12.99 -0.97
C GLN A 318 21.52 12.26 -1.71
N LEU A 319 22.36 13.00 -2.45
CA LEU A 319 23.56 12.47 -3.10
C LEU A 319 24.57 11.93 -2.07
N TRP A 320 24.84 12.65 -0.98
CA TRP A 320 25.72 12.20 0.10
C TRP A 320 25.21 10.94 0.81
N ILE A 321 23.90 10.80 1.00
CA ILE A 321 23.28 9.56 1.51
C ILE A 321 23.45 8.42 0.49
N GLY A 322 23.34 8.73 -0.81
CA GLY A 322 23.69 7.81 -1.91
C GLY A 322 25.15 7.37 -1.88
N TYR A 323 26.10 8.29 -1.68
CA TYR A 323 27.54 8.01 -1.62
C TYR A 323 28.00 7.32 -0.32
N LEU A 324 27.39 7.62 0.83
CA LEU A 324 27.59 6.85 2.06
C LEU A 324 26.99 5.45 1.96
N GLY A 325 25.87 5.33 1.22
CA GLY A 325 25.35 4.06 0.72
C GLY A 325 26.40 3.32 -0.10
N ALA A 326 26.98 3.99 -1.11
CA ALA A 326 27.99 3.49 -2.06
C ALA A 326 29.34 3.09 -1.42
N GLY A 327 29.79 3.82 -0.39
CA GLY A 327 31.01 3.52 0.37
C GLY A 327 30.87 2.35 1.36
N ALA A 328 29.65 1.98 1.74
CA ALA A 328 29.37 0.82 2.59
C ALA A 328 29.39 -0.51 1.81
N HIS A 329 29.48 -0.49 0.48
CA HIS A 329 29.49 -1.70 -0.38
C HIS A 329 30.80 -2.50 -0.34
N LEU A 330 31.81 -2.08 0.41
CA LEU A 330 33.03 -2.88 0.60
C LEU A 330 32.91 -3.95 1.71
N PHE A 331 31.83 -3.96 2.50
CA PHE A 331 31.51 -5.07 3.40
C PHE A 331 29.99 -5.25 3.58
N GLY A 332 29.37 -6.06 2.72
CA GLY A 332 28.00 -6.57 2.90
C GLY A 332 27.12 -6.52 1.63
N PRO A 333 26.25 -7.52 1.37
CA PRO A 333 25.41 -7.60 0.16
C PRO A 333 24.15 -6.71 0.20
N ALA A 334 24.17 -5.67 1.02
CA ALA A 334 23.02 -4.79 1.26
C ALA A 334 23.39 -3.34 0.97
N ALA A 335 23.67 -3.05 -0.30
CA ALA A 335 23.50 -1.71 -0.81
C ALA A 335 23.26 -1.80 -2.32
N MET A 336 22.17 -1.21 -2.75
CA MET A 336 21.71 -0.88 -4.13
C MET A 336 20.19 -0.73 -4.04
N VAL A 337 19.70 0.18 -3.20
CA VAL A 337 18.29 0.60 -3.21
C VAL A 337 18.27 2.08 -2.86
N ASN A 338 18.49 2.94 -3.86
CA ASN A 338 18.14 4.34 -3.75
C ASN A 338 17.95 4.94 -5.14
N TRP A 339 16.81 4.65 -5.77
CA TRP A 339 16.14 5.49 -6.78
C TRP A 339 14.75 4.91 -7.08
N PRO A 340 13.64 5.48 -6.56
CA PRO A 340 12.88 6.50 -7.31
C PRO A 340 12.07 7.48 -6.43
N ILE A 341 12.54 7.82 -5.22
CA ILE A 341 11.74 8.65 -4.29
C ILE A 341 11.81 10.16 -4.61
N ALA A 342 12.77 10.65 -5.39
CA ALA A 342 12.84 12.08 -5.70
C ALA A 342 11.90 12.52 -6.85
N LEU A 343 10.69 11.95 -6.92
CA LEU A 343 9.86 12.04 -8.13
C LEU A 343 8.39 12.30 -8.02
N ILE A 344 7.84 12.11 -6.85
CA ILE A 344 6.47 12.50 -6.61
C ILE A 344 6.53 13.82 -5.85
N VAL A 345 7.19 14.80 -6.46
CA VAL A 345 6.94 16.20 -6.14
C VAL A 345 6.24 16.76 -7.35
N VAL A 346 4.97 16.33 -7.46
CA VAL A 346 3.78 16.64 -8.29
C VAL A 346 2.80 17.72 -7.76
N LEU A 347 3.12 19.03 -7.72
CA LEU A 347 2.21 20.19 -7.70
C LEU A 347 0.70 19.92 -7.48
N ALA A 348 0.26 20.13 -6.23
CA ALA A 348 -1.07 20.59 -5.80
C ALA A 348 -1.14 20.41 -4.28
N SER A 349 -0.92 21.47 -3.50
CA SER A 349 -1.27 21.44 -2.08
C SER A 349 -2.80 21.34 -1.96
N ALA A 350 -3.26 20.23 -1.40
CA ALA A 350 -4.60 20.04 -0.84
C ALA A 350 -5.78 20.72 -1.58
N GLY A 351 -6.27 20.08 -2.65
CA GLY A 351 -7.72 20.11 -2.91
C GLY A 351 -8.27 20.25 -4.32
N ARG A 352 -7.41 20.24 -5.34
CA ARG A 352 -7.86 20.25 -6.74
C ARG A 352 -7.49 19.02 -7.58
N PHE A 353 -7.03 17.94 -6.95
CA PHE A 353 -6.67 16.72 -7.70
C PHE A 353 -7.87 15.94 -8.24
N ALA A 354 -9.04 15.97 -7.58
CA ALA A 354 -10.21 15.19 -8.04
C ALA A 354 -11.22 15.96 -8.92
N LEU A 355 -11.09 17.29 -9.05
CA LEU A 355 -12.05 18.12 -9.80
C LEU A 355 -11.48 18.74 -11.08
N ASN A 356 -10.15 18.79 -11.23
CA ASN A 356 -9.51 19.34 -12.42
C ASN A 356 -8.86 18.31 -13.34
N VAL A 357 -8.78 17.03 -12.97
CA VAL A 357 -8.38 15.97 -13.92
C VAL A 357 -9.48 15.76 -14.97
N GLU A 358 -10.75 15.83 -14.56
CA GLU A 358 -11.88 15.72 -15.50
C GLU A 358 -12.10 16.99 -16.34
N ARG A 359 -11.71 18.18 -15.84
CA ARG A 359 -11.78 19.45 -16.58
C ARG A 359 -10.54 19.76 -17.43
N ALA A 360 -9.34 19.33 -17.05
CA ALA A 360 -8.15 19.46 -17.90
C ALA A 360 -8.15 18.46 -19.07
N VAL A 361 -8.89 17.36 -18.93
CA VAL A 361 -9.07 16.38 -20.02
C VAL A 361 -10.18 16.81 -21.00
N ASN A 362 -11.20 17.57 -20.56
CA ASN A 362 -12.36 17.95 -21.38
C ASN A 362 -12.60 19.47 -21.59
N ALA A 363 -11.70 20.38 -21.20
CA ALA A 363 -11.84 21.80 -21.50
C ALA A 363 -11.55 22.09 -22.98
N ALA A 364 -12.58 22.55 -23.70
CA ALA A 364 -12.57 22.76 -25.14
C ALA A 364 -11.69 23.94 -25.61
N GLU A 365 -11.23 24.84 -24.74
CA GLU A 365 -10.45 26.02 -25.14
C GLU A 365 -9.21 26.31 -24.27
N ALA A 366 -8.19 26.90 -24.90
CA ALA A 366 -6.84 27.10 -24.34
C ALA A 366 -6.76 28.17 -23.22
N ALA A 367 -7.81 28.97 -23.02
CA ALA A 367 -7.87 30.00 -21.97
C ALA A 367 -8.09 29.40 -20.56
N ASP A 368 -8.79 28.27 -20.44
CA ASP A 368 -9.10 27.60 -19.15
C ASP A 368 -7.93 26.82 -18.56
N ARG A 369 -6.92 26.47 -19.37
CA ARG A 369 -5.75 25.71 -18.89
C ARG A 369 -4.75 26.58 -18.17
N ARG A 370 -4.55 27.84 -18.60
CA ARG A 370 -3.67 28.78 -17.90
C ARG A 370 -4.23 29.12 -16.51
N SER A 371 -5.53 29.37 -16.39
CA SER A 371 -6.18 29.66 -15.10
C SER A 371 -6.17 28.46 -14.15
N ALA A 372 -6.40 27.24 -14.65
CA ALA A 372 -6.34 26.02 -13.84
C ALA A 372 -4.92 25.67 -13.36
N LEU A 373 -3.88 25.93 -14.17
CA LEU A 373 -2.47 25.69 -13.83
C LEU A 373 -1.93 26.72 -12.83
N TYR A 374 -2.33 28.00 -12.93
CA TYR A 374 -1.97 29.02 -11.94
C TYR A 374 -2.73 28.84 -10.62
N ALA A 375 -3.97 28.34 -10.66
CA ALA A 375 -4.76 28.07 -9.46
C ALA A 375 -4.27 26.83 -8.66
N SER A 376 -3.48 25.94 -9.27
CA SER A 376 -2.86 24.78 -8.58
C SER A 376 -1.54 25.11 -7.86
N ILE A 377 -0.93 26.27 -8.14
CA ILE A 377 0.32 26.74 -7.51
C ILE A 377 0.01 27.63 -6.29
N ALA A 378 -1.25 28.02 -6.08
CA ALA A 378 -1.63 29.14 -5.22
C ALA A 378 -2.56 28.76 -4.06
N SER A 379 -2.66 27.51 -3.61
CA SER A 379 -3.69 27.16 -2.62
C SER A 379 -3.43 27.71 -1.21
N GLY A 380 -2.18 27.96 -0.82
CA GLY A 380 -1.87 28.77 0.37
C GLY A 380 -2.12 30.28 0.19
N ILE A 381 -2.04 30.78 -1.04
CA ILE A 381 -2.32 32.18 -1.41
C ILE A 381 -3.84 32.41 -1.53
N GLU A 382 -4.62 31.44 -1.99
CA GLU A 382 -6.09 31.53 -2.15
C GLU A 382 -6.79 31.83 -0.82
N LEU A 383 -6.29 31.31 0.31
CA LEU A 383 -6.87 31.56 1.63
C LEU A 383 -6.76 33.03 2.07
N LEU A 384 -5.72 33.72 1.59
CA LEU A 384 -5.48 35.13 1.89
C LEU A 384 -6.05 36.04 0.81
N LEU A 385 -5.90 35.69 -0.46
CA LEU A 385 -5.93 36.69 -1.51
C LEU A 385 -7.15 36.65 -2.43
N ASN A 386 -7.97 35.58 -2.48
CA ASN A 386 -9.16 35.49 -3.36
C ASN A 386 -8.93 36.15 -4.77
N MET A 387 -7.72 35.98 -5.32
CA MET A 387 -7.21 36.83 -6.41
C MET A 387 -7.84 36.55 -7.77
N THR A 388 -8.73 35.55 -7.86
CA THR A 388 -9.59 35.40 -9.04
C THR A 388 -10.62 36.52 -9.17
N LEU A 389 -10.88 37.30 -8.12
CA LEU A 389 -11.79 38.46 -8.15
C LEU A 389 -11.09 39.82 -8.32
N LEU A 390 -9.75 39.87 -8.31
CA LEU A 390 -8.97 41.12 -8.36
C LEU A 390 -8.04 41.26 -9.57
N ILE A 391 -8.06 40.30 -10.51
CA ILE A 391 -7.67 40.59 -11.89
C ILE A 391 -8.97 40.94 -12.63
N PRO A 392 -9.35 42.22 -12.74
CA PRO A 392 -10.47 42.58 -13.61
C PRO A 392 -10.13 42.11 -15.03
N GLN A 393 -10.90 41.16 -15.56
CA GLN A 393 -10.89 40.87 -16.98
C GLN A 393 -11.49 42.09 -17.69
N GLN A 394 -10.63 43.05 -18.01
CA GLN A 394 -10.90 44.31 -18.72
C GLN A 394 -11.90 45.24 -18.02
N VAL A 395 -11.49 46.49 -17.83
CA VAL A 395 -12.46 47.59 -17.74
C VAL A 395 -13.26 47.56 -19.04
N PRO A 396 -14.60 47.38 -19.02
CA PRO A 396 -15.38 47.57 -20.22
C PRO A 396 -15.42 49.08 -20.49
N GLU A 397 -14.81 49.51 -21.59
CA GLU A 397 -15.47 50.61 -22.31
C GLU A 397 -16.80 50.07 -22.85
N ILE A 398 -17.83 50.86 -22.63
CA ILE A 398 -19.22 50.63 -23.01
C ILE A 398 -19.29 50.29 -24.52
N GLY A 399 -19.90 49.16 -24.89
CA GLY A 399 -20.17 48.86 -26.30
C GLY A 399 -20.73 47.47 -26.58
N ASP A 400 -22.06 47.38 -26.56
CA ASP A 400 -22.94 46.52 -27.36
C ASP A 400 -22.77 44.98 -27.42
N LEU A 401 -23.75 44.32 -26.81
CA LEU A 401 -24.18 42.95 -27.09
C LEU A 401 -24.73 42.81 -28.51
N GLN A 402 -24.35 41.76 -29.26
CA GLN A 402 -25.19 41.13 -30.31
C GLN A 402 -24.63 39.75 -30.75
N PRO A 403 -25.44 38.85 -31.37
CA PRO A 403 -25.65 37.48 -30.90
C PRO A 403 -25.30 36.37 -31.92
N LEU A 404 -25.17 35.14 -31.39
CA LEU A 404 -25.22 33.81 -32.02
C LEU A 404 -25.50 33.70 -33.53
N GLN A 405 -24.64 32.99 -34.27
CA GLN A 405 -25.02 32.20 -35.45
C GLN A 405 -24.18 30.91 -35.61
N ALA A 406 -24.86 29.78 -35.80
CA ALA A 406 -24.35 28.55 -36.41
C ALA A 406 -25.18 28.28 -37.68
N PRO A 407 -24.55 27.95 -38.82
CA PRO A 407 -24.96 26.77 -39.63
C PRO A 407 -23.78 26.17 -40.44
N ALA A 408 -23.81 25.01 -41.11
CA ALA A 408 -24.68 23.83 -41.19
C ALA A 408 -24.00 22.78 -42.10
N HIS A 409 -24.22 21.49 -41.78
CA HIS A 409 -24.46 20.29 -42.60
C HIS A 409 -23.66 19.87 -43.87
N LEU A 410 -23.67 18.52 -44.04
CA LEU A 410 -23.72 17.65 -45.25
C LEU A 410 -22.46 16.74 -45.39
N SER A 411 -22.50 15.43 -45.67
CA SER A 411 -23.57 14.45 -45.99
C SER A 411 -23.07 13.00 -45.77
N GLU A 412 -24.02 12.08 -45.65
CA GLU A 412 -23.89 10.62 -45.64
C GLU A 412 -23.15 10.01 -46.84
N GLN A 413 -22.46 8.88 -46.63
CA GLN A 413 -22.41 7.77 -47.58
C GLN A 413 -22.32 6.41 -46.84
N THR A 414 -23.28 5.53 -47.12
CA THR A 414 -23.33 4.13 -46.69
C THR A 414 -22.60 3.22 -47.70
N ALA A 415 -21.93 2.16 -47.23
CA ALA A 415 -21.61 1.00 -48.06
C ALA A 415 -21.64 -0.33 -47.26
N LEU A 416 -22.59 -1.20 -47.64
CA LEU A 416 -22.61 -2.67 -47.68
C LEU A 416 -21.92 -3.47 -46.55
N LEU A 417 -22.73 -3.97 -45.59
CA LEU A 417 -22.38 -5.03 -44.65
C LEU A 417 -22.46 -6.42 -45.33
N PRO A 418 -21.53 -7.36 -45.06
CA PRO A 418 -21.66 -8.77 -45.44
C PRO A 418 -22.35 -9.61 -44.35
N ASP A 419 -22.93 -10.73 -44.78
CA ASP A 419 -23.84 -11.64 -44.04
C ASP A 419 -23.61 -11.73 -42.52
N THR A 420 -24.61 -11.30 -41.75
CA THR A 420 -24.65 -11.30 -40.27
C THR A 420 -25.24 -12.60 -39.69
N GLN A 421 -25.44 -13.63 -40.52
CA GLN A 421 -26.05 -14.88 -40.10
C GLN A 421 -25.14 -15.61 -39.09
N GLY A 422 -25.68 -15.91 -37.90
CA GLY A 422 -24.95 -16.56 -36.81
C GLY A 422 -24.22 -15.62 -35.84
N LEU A 423 -24.29 -14.29 -36.03
CA LEU A 423 -23.78 -13.30 -35.07
C LEU A 423 -24.78 -13.09 -33.92
N LEU A 424 -24.26 -13.06 -32.70
CA LEU A 424 -24.99 -12.75 -31.47
C LEU A 424 -24.62 -11.34 -31.03
N ASP A 425 -25.61 -10.50 -30.75
CA ASP A 425 -25.39 -9.21 -30.10
C ASP A 425 -25.47 -9.39 -28.58
N VAL A 426 -24.35 -9.17 -27.89
CA VAL A 426 -24.28 -9.18 -26.43
C VAL A 426 -23.81 -7.80 -25.99
N ALA A 427 -24.73 -7.00 -25.44
CA ALA A 427 -24.47 -5.65 -24.95
C ALA A 427 -23.88 -4.68 -26.02
N GLY A 428 -24.38 -4.74 -27.26
CA GLY A 428 -23.95 -3.88 -28.36
C GLY A 428 -22.62 -4.32 -28.97
N GLN A 429 -22.20 -5.57 -28.73
CA GLN A 429 -20.93 -6.13 -29.21
C GLN A 429 -21.16 -7.36 -30.09
N PRO A 430 -20.67 -7.35 -31.35
CA PRO A 430 -20.78 -8.50 -32.24
C PRO A 430 -19.98 -9.70 -31.70
N THR A 431 -20.67 -10.82 -31.47
CA THR A 431 -20.13 -12.03 -30.82
C THR A 431 -20.52 -13.27 -31.63
N ILE A 432 -19.70 -14.32 -31.63
CA ILE A 432 -20.01 -15.60 -32.27
C ILE A 432 -19.86 -16.75 -31.28
N ARG A 433 -20.53 -17.88 -31.56
CA ARG A 433 -20.36 -19.12 -30.79
C ARG A 433 -19.52 -20.11 -31.60
N LEU A 434 -18.30 -20.36 -31.15
CA LEU A 434 -17.34 -21.28 -31.78
C LEU A 434 -17.01 -22.41 -30.79
N ARG A 435 -17.26 -23.67 -31.16
CA ARG A 435 -17.01 -24.86 -30.31
C ARG A 435 -17.60 -24.74 -28.90
N GLY A 436 -18.81 -24.19 -28.80
CA GLY A 436 -19.55 -24.05 -27.54
C GLY A 436 -19.17 -22.85 -26.67
N LYS A 437 -18.16 -22.04 -27.03
CA LYS A 437 -17.74 -20.83 -26.31
C LYS A 437 -18.04 -19.56 -27.11
N LEU A 438 -18.30 -18.45 -26.41
CA LEU A 438 -18.61 -17.15 -27.02
C LEU A 438 -17.33 -16.33 -27.21
N TYR A 439 -17.19 -15.73 -28.40
CA TYR A 439 -16.03 -14.93 -28.78
C TYR A 439 -16.48 -13.61 -29.40
N ARG A 440 -15.92 -12.50 -28.94
CA ARG A 440 -16.14 -11.18 -29.57
C ARG A 440 -15.45 -11.16 -30.93
N VAL A 441 -16.13 -10.63 -31.94
CA VAL A 441 -15.62 -10.54 -33.31
C VAL A 441 -15.68 -9.12 -33.85
N ARG A 442 -14.87 -8.83 -34.85
CA ARG A 442 -14.89 -7.58 -35.61
C ARG A 442 -14.78 -7.91 -37.10
N TYR A 443 -15.56 -7.23 -37.93
CA TYR A 443 -15.40 -7.36 -39.38
C TYR A 443 -14.23 -6.52 -39.86
N ASP A 444 -13.31 -7.13 -40.61
CA ASP A 444 -12.21 -6.41 -41.25
C ASP A 444 -12.52 -6.20 -42.75
N THR A 445 -12.66 -4.93 -43.13
CA THR A 445 -13.03 -4.53 -44.50
C THR A 445 -11.93 -4.79 -45.52
N ASN A 446 -10.66 -4.81 -45.10
CA ASN A 446 -9.52 -5.06 -46.00
C ASN A 446 -9.38 -6.56 -46.30
N LEU A 447 -9.57 -7.41 -45.28
CA LEU A 447 -9.48 -8.87 -45.40
C LEU A 447 -10.81 -9.53 -45.81
N ARG A 448 -11.89 -8.75 -45.86
CA ARG A 448 -13.27 -9.18 -46.16
C ARG A 448 -13.74 -10.37 -45.32
N CYS A 449 -13.28 -10.50 -44.07
CA CYS A 449 -13.66 -11.61 -43.17
C CYS A 449 -13.89 -11.12 -41.74
N TRP A 450 -14.57 -11.95 -40.93
CA TRP A 450 -14.73 -11.71 -39.50
C TRP A 450 -13.48 -12.18 -38.76
N LEU A 451 -13.04 -11.41 -37.78
CA LEU A 451 -11.89 -11.72 -36.92
C LEU A 451 -12.37 -11.88 -35.48
N ILE A 452 -11.97 -12.95 -34.79
CA ILE A 452 -12.05 -13.00 -33.33
C ILE A 452 -11.03 -12.01 -32.78
N VAL A 453 -11.47 -11.15 -31.86
CA VAL A 453 -10.66 -10.08 -31.26
C VAL A 453 -10.62 -10.19 -29.74
N ASP A 454 -9.51 -9.75 -29.15
CA ASP A 454 -9.40 -9.62 -27.69
C ASP A 454 -10.42 -8.56 -27.19
N PRO A 455 -11.28 -8.89 -26.20
CA PRO A 455 -12.25 -7.95 -25.64
C PRO A 455 -11.63 -6.67 -25.05
N GLN A 456 -10.41 -6.75 -24.50
CA GLN A 456 -9.70 -5.61 -23.91
C GLN A 456 -8.81 -4.89 -24.93
N ARG A 457 -8.48 -5.52 -26.06
CA ARG A 457 -7.66 -4.95 -27.14
C ARG A 457 -8.23 -5.26 -28.53
N PRO A 458 -9.45 -4.76 -28.86
CA PRO A 458 -10.18 -5.17 -30.07
C PRO A 458 -9.54 -4.72 -31.41
N PHE A 459 -8.50 -3.88 -31.34
CA PHE A 459 -7.77 -3.34 -32.49
C PHE A 459 -6.30 -3.75 -32.52
N ALA A 460 -5.87 -4.73 -31.70
CA ALA A 460 -4.51 -5.24 -31.71
C ALA A 460 -4.14 -5.80 -33.10
N PHE A 461 -2.89 -5.60 -33.55
CA PHE A 461 -2.44 -6.08 -34.86
C PHE A 461 -2.14 -7.59 -34.87
N THR A 462 -1.83 -8.16 -33.71
CA THR A 462 -1.55 -9.58 -33.48
C THR A 462 -2.59 -10.19 -32.54
N GLY A 463 -2.83 -11.50 -32.66
CA GLY A 463 -3.85 -12.20 -31.85
C GLY A 463 -5.28 -12.16 -32.41
N ASN A 464 -5.46 -11.69 -33.65
CA ASN A 464 -6.75 -11.77 -34.36
C ASN A 464 -6.84 -13.06 -35.17
N TYR A 465 -7.94 -13.80 -35.04
CA TYR A 465 -8.13 -15.06 -35.74
C TYR A 465 -9.25 -14.94 -36.77
N PRO A 466 -8.97 -15.11 -38.07
CA PRO A 466 -10.00 -15.05 -39.09
C PRO A 466 -10.95 -16.24 -38.95
N VAL A 467 -12.24 -15.95 -39.04
CA VAL A 467 -13.34 -16.89 -38.93
C VAL A 467 -14.32 -16.68 -40.07
N ARG A 468 -14.93 -17.77 -40.52
CA ARG A 468 -16.02 -17.74 -41.50
C ARG A 468 -17.19 -18.58 -41.02
N PHE A 469 -18.37 -18.25 -41.51
CA PHE A 469 -19.57 -19.06 -41.32
C PHE A 469 -19.66 -20.04 -42.50
N ASN A 470 -19.71 -21.34 -42.21
CA ASN A 470 -19.70 -22.38 -43.24
C ASN A 470 -21.13 -22.76 -43.69
N GLU A 471 -21.23 -23.56 -44.76
CA GLU A 471 -22.52 -24.00 -45.34
C GLU A 471 -23.34 -24.90 -44.38
N GLN A 472 -22.74 -25.36 -43.29
CA GLN A 472 -23.37 -26.16 -42.23
C GLN A 472 -23.94 -25.30 -41.09
N LEU A 473 -23.95 -23.96 -41.23
CA LEU A 473 -24.42 -22.99 -40.25
C LEU A 473 -23.60 -22.96 -38.94
N GLU A 474 -22.30 -23.28 -39.02
CA GLU A 474 -21.37 -23.20 -37.91
C GLU A 474 -20.21 -22.24 -38.21
N TRP A 475 -19.71 -21.57 -37.17
CA TRP A 475 -18.49 -20.77 -37.28
C TRP A 475 -17.26 -21.68 -37.28
N GLU A 476 -16.30 -21.42 -38.16
CA GLU A 476 -15.02 -22.12 -38.21
C GLU A 476 -13.83 -21.16 -38.37
N LEU A 477 -12.65 -21.58 -37.90
CA LEU A 477 -11.40 -20.85 -38.05
C LEU A 477 -10.84 -21.02 -39.47
N VAL A 478 -10.45 -19.91 -40.09
CA VAL A 478 -9.79 -19.89 -41.39
C VAL A 478 -8.27 -19.97 -41.16
N SER A 479 -7.59 -20.95 -41.76
CA SER A 479 -6.13 -21.03 -41.68
C SER A 479 -5.48 -19.84 -42.42
N PRO A 480 -4.46 -19.17 -41.87
CA PRO A 480 -3.81 -18.07 -42.57
C PRO A 480 -3.05 -18.58 -43.80
N ALA A 481 -3.26 -17.93 -44.96
CA ALA A 481 -2.51 -18.22 -46.17
C ALA A 481 -1.05 -17.76 -46.02
N CYS A 482 -0.10 -18.65 -46.30
CA CYS A 482 1.32 -18.33 -46.33
C CYS A 482 1.65 -17.32 -47.44
N LEU A 483 2.54 -16.36 -47.14
CA LEU A 483 3.09 -15.45 -48.15
C LEU A 483 4.02 -16.22 -49.10
N ARG A 484 3.72 -16.21 -50.40
CA ARG A 484 4.65 -16.70 -51.44
C ARG A 484 5.78 -15.68 -51.62
N GLY A 485 6.86 -15.84 -50.85
CA GLY A 485 8.03 -14.96 -50.93
C GLY A 485 9.18 -15.24 -49.96
N GLY A 486 9.21 -16.36 -49.25
CA GLY A 486 10.39 -16.79 -48.46
C GLY A 486 10.48 -16.29 -47.01
N GLY A 487 9.42 -15.69 -46.44
CA GLY A 487 9.28 -15.47 -44.99
C GLY A 487 8.40 -16.55 -44.36
N GLY A 488 8.88 -17.23 -43.31
CA GLY A 488 8.30 -18.46 -42.75
C GLY A 488 6.84 -18.36 -42.28
N CYS A 489 6.10 -19.47 -42.39
CA CYS A 489 4.78 -19.63 -41.80
C CYS A 489 4.93 -19.95 -40.30
N LEU A 490 4.14 -19.31 -39.44
CA LEU A 490 4.12 -19.58 -38.00
C LEU A 490 3.42 -20.92 -37.75
N SER A 491 4.19 -22.00 -37.53
CA SER A 491 3.71 -23.19 -36.84
C SER A 491 4.58 -23.52 -35.64
N VAL A 492 3.96 -23.45 -34.46
CA VAL A 492 4.43 -24.08 -33.23
C VAL A 492 4.30 -25.60 -33.38
N SER A 493 5.35 -26.34 -33.06
CA SER A 493 5.28 -27.76 -32.76
C SER A 493 6.39 -28.12 -31.79
N ARG A 494 6.11 -28.05 -30.48
CA ARG A 494 6.63 -29.01 -29.50
C ARG A 494 5.94 -28.86 -28.14
N GLU A 495 5.53 -30.02 -27.64
CA GLU A 495 5.23 -30.43 -26.26
C GLU A 495 4.71 -29.37 -25.28
N VAL A 496 3.45 -29.56 -24.90
CA VAL A 496 2.76 -28.84 -23.83
C VAL A 496 3.43 -29.15 -22.51
N GLU A 497 4.36 -28.29 -22.10
CA GLU A 497 4.58 -28.00 -20.69
C GLU A 497 3.38 -27.14 -20.26
N LEU A 498 2.64 -27.57 -19.25
CA LEU A 498 1.55 -26.77 -18.69
C LEU A 498 2.17 -25.50 -18.13
N GLU A 499 2.10 -24.39 -18.88
CA GLU A 499 2.37 -23.08 -18.32
C GLU A 499 1.50 -22.90 -17.06
N PRO A 500 2.07 -22.46 -15.93
CA PRO A 500 1.25 -22.12 -14.78
C PRO A 500 0.24 -21.06 -15.22
N PRO A 501 -0.99 -21.09 -14.67
CA PRO A 501 -1.99 -20.09 -15.01
C PRO A 501 -1.40 -18.68 -14.82
N PRO A 502 -1.78 -17.69 -15.65
CA PRO A 502 -1.34 -16.31 -15.44
C PRO A 502 -1.62 -15.93 -13.99
N VAL A 503 -0.59 -15.41 -13.30
CA VAL A 503 -0.70 -15.03 -11.88
C VAL A 503 -1.87 -14.05 -11.75
N SER A 504 -2.92 -14.47 -11.04
CA SER A 504 -4.11 -13.66 -10.86
C SER A 504 -3.90 -12.73 -9.67
N TYR A 505 -3.74 -11.45 -9.99
CA TYR A 505 -3.58 -10.35 -9.04
C TYR A 505 -4.92 -9.74 -8.57
N VAL A 506 -6.03 -10.44 -8.84
CA VAL A 506 -7.38 -9.97 -8.52
C VAL A 506 -7.67 -10.13 -7.03
N GLN A 507 -8.45 -9.20 -6.48
CA GLN A 507 -9.05 -9.34 -5.14
C GLN A 507 -9.83 -10.65 -5.06
N PHE A 508 -9.56 -11.47 -4.04
CA PHE A 508 -10.14 -12.80 -3.97
C PHE A 508 -11.23 -12.89 -2.90
N GLU A 509 -12.30 -13.64 -3.21
CA GLU A 509 -13.35 -13.97 -2.26
C GLU A 509 -12.92 -15.14 -1.35
N ARG A 510 -13.58 -15.26 -0.19
CA ARG A 510 -13.25 -16.22 0.87
C ARG A 510 -13.26 -17.67 0.37
N SER A 511 -12.24 -18.46 0.74
CA SER A 511 -12.20 -19.92 0.52
C SER A 511 -13.18 -20.65 1.45
N ALA A 512 -13.54 -21.89 1.09
CA ALA A 512 -14.34 -22.82 1.90
C ALA A 512 -13.67 -23.18 3.24
N SER A 513 -12.34 -23.07 3.33
CA SER A 513 -11.54 -23.05 4.56
C SER A 513 -11.37 -21.60 5.02
N ARG A 514 -12.01 -21.25 6.15
CA ARG A 514 -12.31 -19.86 6.60
C ARG A 514 -11.15 -18.84 6.53
N TYR A 515 -9.89 -19.26 6.62
CA TYR A 515 -8.71 -18.38 6.69
C TYR A 515 -7.66 -18.62 5.59
N GLU A 516 -7.91 -19.51 4.63
CA GLU A 516 -6.92 -19.87 3.61
C GLU A 516 -7.00 -18.97 2.39
N VAL A 517 -5.83 -18.71 1.80
CA VAL A 517 -5.73 -18.05 0.50
C VAL A 517 -6.28 -18.97 -0.61
N PRO A 518 -7.26 -18.52 -1.40
CA PRO A 518 -7.82 -19.28 -2.52
C PRO A 518 -6.77 -19.62 -3.57
N LEU A 519 -6.94 -20.77 -4.23
CA LEU A 519 -5.96 -21.31 -5.20
C LEU A 519 -5.47 -20.28 -6.22
N VAL A 520 -6.38 -19.48 -6.77
CA VAL A 520 -6.10 -18.45 -7.79
C VAL A 520 -5.14 -17.35 -7.32
N ALA A 521 -5.10 -17.08 -6.01
CA ALA A 521 -4.30 -15.99 -5.43
C ALA A 521 -3.01 -16.47 -4.76
N ARG A 522 -2.77 -17.78 -4.67
CA ARG A 522 -1.62 -18.35 -3.95
C ARG A 522 -0.28 -17.94 -4.56
N ALA A 523 -0.18 -17.88 -5.89
CA ALA A 523 1.05 -17.45 -6.58
C ALA A 523 1.40 -15.99 -6.24
N ALA A 524 0.43 -15.07 -6.37
CA ALA A 524 0.61 -13.67 -6.02
C ALA A 524 0.85 -13.48 -4.51
N THR A 525 0.22 -14.31 -3.67
CA THR A 525 0.48 -14.25 -2.22
C THR A 525 1.89 -14.72 -1.89
N ARG A 526 2.42 -15.78 -2.53
CA ARG A 526 3.82 -16.19 -2.35
C ARG A 526 4.80 -15.07 -2.74
N GLU A 527 4.52 -14.37 -3.84
CA GLU A 527 5.28 -13.19 -4.25
C GLU A 527 5.24 -12.11 -3.15
N LEU A 528 4.05 -11.77 -2.65
CA LEU A 528 3.86 -10.83 -1.54
C LEU A 528 4.56 -11.24 -0.23
N LEU A 529 4.67 -12.55 0.05
CA LEU A 529 5.31 -13.06 1.27
C LEU A 529 6.84 -13.17 1.20
N SER A 530 7.44 -12.86 0.04
CA SER A 530 8.89 -12.84 -0.15
C SER A 530 9.55 -11.66 0.58
N ASP A 531 10.85 -11.77 0.86
CA ASP A 531 11.60 -10.75 1.61
C ASP A 531 11.57 -9.36 0.94
N GLN A 532 11.42 -9.31 -0.39
CA GLN A 532 11.28 -8.07 -1.15
C GLN A 532 10.08 -7.22 -0.70
N PHE A 533 8.96 -7.86 -0.35
CA PHE A 533 7.71 -7.18 0.00
C PHE A 533 7.41 -7.21 1.49
N ARG A 534 8.37 -7.64 2.33
CA ARG A 534 8.18 -7.75 3.78
C ARG A 534 7.78 -6.42 4.44
N ARG A 535 8.38 -5.32 4.00
CA ARG A 535 8.02 -3.96 4.48
C ARG A 535 6.63 -3.52 4.02
N MET A 536 6.11 -4.13 2.96
CA MET A 536 4.76 -3.91 2.47
C MET A 536 3.72 -4.64 3.34
N LEU A 537 4.06 -5.84 3.84
CA LEU A 537 3.24 -6.57 4.81
C LEU A 537 3.12 -5.84 6.15
N SER A 538 4.22 -5.22 6.62
CA SER A 538 4.24 -4.45 7.87
C SER A 538 3.61 -3.05 7.78
N GLY A 539 3.43 -2.53 6.57
CA GLY A 539 2.98 -1.16 6.35
C GLY A 539 4.09 -0.10 6.45
N ASP A 540 5.35 -0.51 6.67
CA ASP A 540 6.53 0.38 6.69
C ASP A 540 6.91 0.91 5.30
N TYR A 541 6.31 0.34 4.27
CA TYR A 541 6.49 0.65 2.86
C TYR A 541 5.19 0.33 2.13
N TYR A 542 4.79 1.13 1.15
CA TYR A 542 3.61 0.86 0.34
C TYR A 542 3.93 1.23 -1.11
N ASP A 543 3.80 0.27 -2.01
CA ASP A 543 3.92 0.47 -3.45
C ASP A 543 2.50 0.55 -4.04
N PRO A 544 2.00 1.73 -4.46
CA PRO A 544 0.65 1.86 -5.01
C PRO A 544 0.46 1.22 -6.39
N TYR A 545 1.54 0.94 -7.11
CA TYR A 545 1.50 0.42 -8.48
C TYR A 545 1.77 -1.09 -8.54
N THR A 546 2.17 -1.71 -7.44
CA THR A 546 2.30 -3.15 -7.40
C THR A 546 0.95 -3.82 -7.68
N PRO A 547 0.90 -4.80 -8.58
CA PRO A 547 -0.29 -5.59 -8.79
C PRO A 547 -0.63 -6.43 -7.54
N LEU A 548 0.24 -6.49 -6.52
CA LEU A 548 0.01 -7.20 -5.27
C LEU A 548 -0.93 -6.47 -4.29
N ASN A 549 -1.30 -5.21 -4.53
CA ASN A 549 -2.17 -4.44 -3.62
C ASN A 549 -3.53 -5.11 -3.32
N PRO A 550 -4.30 -5.59 -4.31
CA PRO A 550 -5.55 -6.30 -4.03
C PRO A 550 -5.35 -7.59 -3.23
N VAL A 551 -4.21 -8.25 -3.42
CA VAL A 551 -3.82 -9.48 -2.71
C VAL A 551 -3.46 -9.15 -1.26
N LEU A 552 -2.73 -8.06 -1.02
CA LEU A 552 -2.42 -7.56 0.32
C LEU A 552 -3.69 -7.15 1.07
N ASP A 553 -4.62 -6.44 0.44
CA ASP A 553 -5.90 -6.05 1.05
C ASP A 553 -6.74 -7.26 1.44
N SER A 554 -6.78 -8.27 0.57
CA SER A 554 -7.48 -9.53 0.84
C SER A 554 -6.81 -10.30 1.98
N LEU A 555 -5.47 -10.39 1.97
CA LEU A 555 -4.69 -11.00 3.06
C LEU A 555 -4.89 -10.25 4.38
N ASN A 556 -4.90 -8.91 4.39
CA ASN A 556 -5.18 -8.08 5.57
C ASN A 556 -6.54 -8.39 6.18
N THR A 557 -7.55 -8.60 5.33
CA THR A 557 -8.89 -8.97 5.79
C THR A 557 -8.87 -10.35 6.45
N LEU A 558 -8.15 -11.33 5.88
CA LEU A 558 -7.98 -12.65 6.50
C LEU A 558 -7.21 -12.58 7.82
N ARG A 559 -6.12 -11.79 7.87
CA ARG A 559 -5.31 -11.54 9.08
C ARG A 559 -6.18 -10.97 10.19
N ALA A 560 -6.88 -9.87 9.93
CA ALA A 560 -7.78 -9.22 10.88
C ALA A 560 -8.83 -10.19 11.44
N GLN A 561 -9.49 -10.95 10.56
CA GLN A 561 -10.52 -11.89 10.97
C GLN A 561 -9.95 -13.03 11.83
N LEU A 562 -8.83 -13.62 11.43
CA LEU A 562 -8.18 -14.68 12.19
C LEU A 562 -7.73 -14.19 13.57
N ILE A 563 -7.22 -12.96 13.66
CA ILE A 563 -6.81 -12.31 14.90
C ILE A 563 -8.00 -12.14 15.85
N GLU A 564 -9.11 -11.58 15.36
CA GLU A 564 -10.33 -11.36 16.15
C GLU A 564 -10.88 -12.69 16.69
N ASP A 565 -10.97 -13.69 15.82
CA ASP A 565 -11.45 -15.02 16.12
C ASP A 565 -10.55 -15.75 17.14
N ALA A 566 -9.22 -15.67 16.96
CA ALA A 566 -8.25 -16.24 17.89
C ALA A 566 -8.32 -15.56 19.26
N ASN A 567 -8.39 -14.23 19.29
CA ASN A 567 -8.51 -13.47 20.54
C ASN A 567 -9.78 -13.83 21.31
N ALA A 568 -10.92 -13.91 20.61
CA ALA A 568 -12.18 -14.31 21.21
C ALA A 568 -12.12 -15.72 21.81
N PHE A 569 -11.54 -16.67 21.05
CA PHE A 569 -11.36 -18.05 21.52
C PHE A 569 -10.46 -18.12 22.76
N ILE A 570 -9.29 -17.51 22.73
CA ILE A 570 -8.32 -17.56 23.83
C ILE A 570 -8.89 -16.89 25.09
N ALA A 571 -9.64 -15.79 24.97
CA ALA A 571 -10.26 -15.12 26.10
C ALA A 571 -11.32 -16.01 26.81
N GLN A 572 -12.02 -16.84 26.04
CA GLN A 572 -13.06 -17.74 26.56
C GLN A 572 -12.50 -19.11 26.95
N TRP A 573 -11.32 -19.49 26.45
CA TRP A 573 -10.72 -20.77 26.71
C TRP A 573 -10.47 -20.97 28.21
N ARG A 574 -10.78 -22.18 28.68
CA ARG A 574 -10.51 -22.63 30.04
C ARG A 574 -9.82 -23.97 29.94
N SER A 575 -8.77 -24.16 30.74
CA SER A 575 -8.08 -25.45 30.81
C SER A 575 -9.08 -26.52 31.27
N PRO A 576 -9.27 -27.62 30.53
CA PRO A 576 -10.18 -28.69 30.93
C PRO A 576 -9.68 -29.49 32.15
N GLY A 577 -8.52 -29.11 32.73
CA GLY A 577 -7.81 -29.91 33.73
C GLY A 577 -6.94 -30.92 33.01
N ARG A 578 -5.62 -30.83 33.19
CA ARG A 578 -4.68 -31.68 32.48
C ARG A 578 -4.54 -33.04 33.17
N SER A 579 -4.37 -34.09 32.38
CA SER A 579 -3.94 -35.40 32.89
C SER A 579 -2.66 -35.27 33.75
N PRO A 580 -2.53 -36.02 34.86
CA PRO A 580 -1.36 -35.94 35.74
C PRO A 580 -0.05 -36.23 34.99
N LEU A 581 0.93 -35.33 35.12
CA LEU A 581 2.24 -35.49 34.51
C LEU A 581 3.04 -36.60 35.21
N ARG A 582 3.42 -37.64 34.47
CA ARG A 582 4.33 -38.67 34.95
C ARG A 582 5.78 -38.16 34.90
N VAL A 583 6.57 -38.54 35.90
CA VAL A 583 8.03 -38.28 35.87
C VAL A 583 8.68 -39.26 34.89
N PRO A 584 9.50 -38.77 33.93
CA PRO A 584 10.20 -39.67 33.01
C PRO A 584 11.30 -40.46 33.74
N ASP A 585 11.52 -41.70 33.32
CA ASP A 585 12.64 -42.53 33.77
C ASP A 585 13.94 -42.06 33.08
N PRO A 586 14.91 -41.47 33.78
CA PRO A 586 16.13 -40.96 33.17
C PRO A 586 17.04 -42.05 32.58
N GLY A 587 16.85 -43.31 33.00
CA GLY A 587 17.61 -44.45 32.48
C GLY A 587 17.04 -45.04 31.18
N LEU A 588 15.84 -44.62 30.78
CA LEU A 588 15.19 -45.12 29.57
C LEU A 588 15.82 -44.48 28.32
N PRO A 589 16.15 -45.26 27.28
CA PRO A 589 16.59 -44.71 26.00
C PRO A 589 15.59 -43.66 25.47
N PRO A 590 16.04 -42.50 24.96
CA PRO A 590 15.15 -41.41 24.56
C PRO A 590 14.02 -41.80 23.62
N TYR A 591 14.31 -42.66 22.63
CA TYR A 591 13.29 -43.15 21.69
C TYR A 591 12.19 -43.96 22.38
N LEU A 592 12.55 -44.82 23.35
CA LEU A 592 11.55 -45.61 24.09
C LEU A 592 10.66 -44.73 24.97
N ALA A 593 11.19 -43.63 25.50
CA ALA A 593 10.39 -42.66 26.24
C ALA A 593 9.37 -41.97 25.32
N VAL A 594 9.80 -41.51 24.14
CA VAL A 594 8.93 -40.91 23.11
C VAL A 594 7.87 -41.90 22.62
N ARG A 595 8.25 -43.15 22.37
CA ARG A 595 7.32 -44.22 22.00
C ARG A 595 6.23 -44.42 23.04
N ARG A 596 6.57 -44.44 24.34
CA ARG A 596 5.58 -44.57 25.42
C ARG A 596 4.59 -43.41 25.43
N LEU A 597 5.06 -42.17 25.27
CA LEU A 597 4.17 -41.01 25.16
C LEU A 597 3.20 -41.17 23.97
N LEU A 598 3.73 -41.58 22.83
CA LEU A 598 2.93 -41.84 21.62
C LEU A 598 1.97 -43.03 21.76
N ASP A 599 2.29 -44.04 22.57
CA ASP A 599 1.38 -45.16 22.88
C ASP A 599 0.25 -44.71 23.83
N GLU A 600 0.51 -43.77 24.74
CA GLU A 600 -0.47 -43.27 25.72
C GLU A 600 -1.50 -42.30 25.10
N SER A 601 -1.05 -41.31 24.33
CA SER A 601 -1.90 -40.23 23.82
C SER A 601 -2.15 -40.30 22.30
N ARG A 602 -1.44 -41.18 21.58
CA ARG A 602 -1.37 -41.20 20.10
C ARG A 602 -0.81 -39.91 19.49
N ALA A 603 -0.27 -39.01 20.30
CA ALA A 603 0.04 -37.65 19.90
C ALA A 603 1.15 -37.03 20.75
N LEU A 604 2.10 -36.35 20.12
CA LEU A 604 3.19 -35.68 20.83
C LEU A 604 3.44 -34.29 20.24
N VAL A 605 3.54 -33.28 21.10
CA VAL A 605 4.00 -31.95 20.69
C VAL A 605 5.46 -31.81 21.11
N ILE A 606 6.32 -31.57 20.14
CA ILE A 606 7.74 -31.33 20.33
C ILE A 606 8.01 -29.83 20.21
N GLY A 607 8.53 -29.24 21.29
CA GLY A 607 9.07 -27.88 21.30
C GLY A 607 10.54 -27.87 20.93
N GLU A 608 10.93 -26.93 20.08
CA GLU A 608 12.34 -26.67 19.77
C GLU A 608 12.69 -25.17 19.76
N SER A 609 13.96 -24.88 19.97
CA SER A 609 14.57 -23.67 19.41
C SER A 609 14.87 -23.92 17.93
N HIS A 610 14.47 -23.03 17.02
CA HIS A 610 14.60 -23.29 15.58
C HIS A 610 16.05 -23.53 15.13
N GLN A 611 17.04 -22.91 15.79
CA GLN A 611 18.47 -23.10 15.56
C GLN A 611 19.05 -24.40 16.18
N ALA A 612 18.27 -25.13 16.99
CA ALA A 612 18.73 -26.34 17.65
C ALA A 612 18.87 -27.49 16.64
N ILE A 613 19.91 -28.30 16.79
CA ILE A 613 20.16 -29.47 15.93
C ILE A 613 19.44 -30.70 16.50
N ALA A 614 19.28 -30.77 17.82
CA ALA A 614 18.84 -31.93 18.57
C ALA A 614 17.48 -32.50 18.15
N SER A 615 16.46 -31.67 18.04
CA SER A 615 15.08 -32.03 17.64
C SER A 615 15.05 -32.69 16.26
N LYS A 616 15.63 -32.00 15.26
CA LYS A 616 15.69 -32.44 13.87
C LYS A 616 16.52 -33.71 13.74
N ARG A 617 17.67 -33.79 14.41
CA ARG A 617 18.47 -35.02 14.47
C ARG A 617 17.70 -36.18 15.06
N PHE A 618 17.06 -35.98 16.22
CA PHE A 618 16.29 -37.02 16.88
C PHE A 618 15.18 -37.56 15.96
N LEU A 619 14.42 -36.69 15.32
CA LEU A 619 13.36 -37.10 14.40
C LEU A 619 13.91 -37.80 13.16
N ILE A 620 14.94 -37.25 12.50
CA ILE A 620 15.54 -37.82 11.28
C ILE A 620 16.10 -39.22 11.56
N GLU A 621 16.89 -39.38 12.63
CA GLU A 621 17.53 -40.66 12.96
C GLU A 621 16.53 -41.74 13.38
N ASN A 622 15.38 -41.33 13.94
CA ASN A 622 14.34 -42.25 14.39
C ASN A 622 13.14 -42.36 13.44
N MET A 623 13.16 -41.69 12.28
CA MET A 623 12.03 -41.65 11.35
C MET A 623 11.50 -43.05 10.94
N PRO A 624 12.37 -44.03 10.60
CA PRO A 624 11.90 -45.38 10.25
C PRO A 624 11.25 -46.09 11.45
N ALA A 625 11.72 -45.83 12.67
CA ALA A 625 11.14 -46.41 13.87
C ALA A 625 9.78 -45.77 14.18
N LEU A 626 9.66 -44.44 14.04
CA LEU A 626 8.41 -43.71 14.20
C LEU A 626 7.33 -44.21 13.23
N ALA A 627 7.69 -44.43 11.97
CA ALA A 627 6.77 -44.99 10.97
C ALA A 627 6.31 -46.41 11.35
N ARG A 628 7.24 -47.29 11.75
CA ARG A 628 6.91 -48.65 12.23
C ARG A 628 6.02 -48.65 13.48
N ASP A 629 6.20 -47.68 14.37
CA ASP A 629 5.42 -47.53 15.60
C ASP A 629 4.08 -46.78 15.37
N GLY A 630 3.69 -46.56 14.11
CA GLY A 630 2.37 -46.10 13.69
C GLY A 630 2.21 -44.57 13.66
N VAL A 631 3.32 -43.81 13.62
CA VAL A 631 3.27 -42.38 13.33
C VAL A 631 3.03 -42.18 11.85
N GLU A 632 1.91 -41.57 11.51
CA GLU A 632 1.50 -41.32 10.12
C GLU A 632 1.63 -39.85 9.73
N THR A 633 1.71 -38.93 10.70
CA THR A 633 1.70 -37.50 10.43
C THR A 633 2.73 -36.75 11.25
N LEU A 634 3.52 -35.93 10.56
CA LEU A 634 4.40 -34.93 11.16
C LEU A 634 3.85 -33.53 10.83
N TYR A 635 3.24 -32.89 11.81
CA TYR A 635 2.84 -31.50 11.72
C TYR A 635 4.04 -30.58 11.95
N MET A 636 4.15 -29.51 11.18
CA MET A 636 5.29 -28.59 11.24
C MET A 636 4.84 -27.14 11.23
N GLU A 637 5.39 -26.35 12.15
CA GLU A 637 5.41 -24.89 12.08
C GLU A 637 6.20 -24.42 10.83
N HIS A 638 5.98 -23.17 10.41
CA HIS A 638 6.61 -22.52 9.25
C HIS A 638 6.11 -23.02 7.89
N LEU A 639 5.48 -24.19 7.82
CA LEU A 639 4.78 -24.67 6.64
C LEU A 639 3.33 -24.18 6.66
N MET A 640 2.87 -23.65 5.52
CA MET A 640 1.55 -23.02 5.36
C MET A 640 0.59 -23.94 4.60
N THR A 641 -0.61 -24.10 5.12
CA THR A 641 -1.67 -24.99 4.63
C THR A 641 -2.16 -24.58 3.24
N ASP A 642 -2.29 -23.28 3.00
CA ASP A 642 -2.66 -22.71 1.73
C ASP A 642 -1.51 -22.71 0.73
N LEU A 643 -0.28 -22.39 1.14
CA LEU A 643 0.83 -22.26 0.18
C LEU A 643 1.63 -23.54 -0.03
N HIS A 644 1.81 -24.42 0.95
CA HIS A 644 2.75 -25.55 0.85
C HIS A 644 2.09 -26.93 0.89
N GLN A 645 0.88 -27.09 1.43
CA GLN A 645 0.27 -28.42 1.62
C GLN A 645 0.11 -29.21 0.31
N ALA A 646 -0.30 -28.55 -0.78
CA ALA A 646 -0.46 -29.20 -2.07
C ALA A 646 0.85 -29.79 -2.62
N GLU A 647 2.00 -29.16 -2.35
CA GLU A 647 3.33 -29.65 -2.75
C GLU A 647 3.85 -30.72 -1.80
N LEU A 648 3.50 -30.64 -0.52
CA LEU A 648 3.77 -31.67 0.48
C LEU A 648 3.03 -32.98 0.14
N ASP A 649 1.81 -32.87 -0.38
CA ASP A 649 0.94 -34.00 -0.75
C ASP A 649 1.33 -34.66 -2.08
N GLN A 650 2.13 -34.02 -2.93
CA GLN A 650 2.61 -34.61 -4.19
C GLN A 650 3.58 -35.75 -3.90
N ILE A 651 3.20 -37.01 -4.13
CA ILE A 651 4.03 -38.18 -3.84
C ILE A 651 5.01 -38.46 -4.99
N ALA A 652 6.30 -38.11 -4.81
CA ALA A 652 7.38 -38.65 -5.62
C ALA A 652 7.87 -39.97 -4.99
N SER A 653 8.00 -41.03 -5.79
CA SER A 653 8.40 -42.37 -5.33
C SER A 653 9.83 -42.45 -4.79
N ASP A 654 10.67 -41.46 -5.08
CA ASP A 654 12.08 -41.38 -4.67
C ASP A 654 12.32 -40.44 -3.48
N GLY A 655 11.26 -39.86 -2.91
CA GLY A 655 11.33 -38.92 -1.79
C GLY A 655 11.88 -37.53 -2.16
N ARG A 656 12.01 -37.19 -3.46
CA ARG A 656 12.35 -35.84 -3.90
C ARG A 656 11.20 -34.87 -3.63
N LEU A 657 11.56 -33.63 -3.28
CA LEU A 657 10.62 -32.53 -3.09
C LEU A 657 10.47 -31.74 -4.38
N PRO A 658 9.28 -31.18 -4.67
CA PRO A 658 9.15 -30.16 -5.70
C PRO A 658 10.15 -29.01 -5.46
N SER A 659 10.72 -28.47 -6.54
CA SER A 659 11.79 -27.46 -6.48
C SER A 659 11.42 -26.26 -5.59
N GLN A 660 10.19 -25.76 -5.74
CA GLN A 660 9.71 -24.60 -4.99
C GLN A 660 9.61 -24.86 -3.47
N LEU A 661 9.10 -26.03 -3.07
CA LEU A 661 9.07 -26.45 -1.66
C LEU A 661 10.49 -26.65 -1.11
N GLN A 662 11.38 -27.21 -1.94
CA GLN A 662 12.78 -27.42 -1.56
C GLN A 662 13.52 -26.10 -1.34
N ASP A 663 13.34 -25.12 -2.22
CA ASP A 663 13.92 -23.78 -2.08
C ASP A 663 13.38 -23.08 -0.82
N TYR A 664 12.06 -23.14 -0.58
CA TYR A 664 11.45 -22.60 0.64
C TYR A 664 12.05 -23.20 1.92
N LEU A 665 12.18 -24.53 2.00
CA LEU A 665 12.77 -25.20 3.16
C LEU A 665 14.24 -24.84 3.35
N ARG A 666 15.00 -24.67 2.25
CA ARG A 666 16.39 -24.19 2.31
C ARG A 666 16.47 -22.77 2.87
N ASP A 667 15.55 -21.90 2.49
CA ASP A 667 15.50 -20.54 3.02
C ASP A 667 15.13 -20.51 4.51
N GLN A 668 14.22 -21.39 4.96
CA GLN A 668 13.97 -21.59 6.39
C GLN A 668 15.23 -22.07 7.13
N ASP A 669 15.95 -23.03 6.55
CA ASP A 669 17.17 -23.59 7.15
C ASP A 669 18.27 -22.52 7.32
N LEU A 670 18.41 -21.64 6.33
CA LEU A 670 19.34 -20.50 6.35
C LEU A 670 18.90 -19.43 7.36
N GLY A 671 17.63 -19.02 7.31
CA GLY A 671 17.08 -17.96 8.17
C GLY A 671 17.07 -18.32 9.66
N HIS A 672 16.91 -19.59 10.00
CA HIS A 672 16.96 -20.08 11.39
C HIS A 672 18.34 -20.57 11.84
N HIS A 673 19.36 -20.50 10.98
CA HIS A 673 20.72 -20.96 11.31
C HIS A 673 20.76 -22.39 11.87
N THR A 674 19.95 -23.29 11.31
CA THR A 674 19.67 -24.65 11.84
C THR A 674 20.94 -25.50 12.07
N ASP A 675 21.52 -26.03 11.00
CA ASP A 675 22.72 -26.85 11.03
C ASP A 675 23.70 -26.37 9.93
N PRO A 676 24.83 -25.76 10.31
CA PRO A 676 25.87 -25.36 9.35
C PRO A 676 26.39 -26.52 8.49
N ALA A 677 26.36 -27.76 9.01
CA ALA A 677 26.74 -28.96 8.27
C ALA A 677 25.64 -29.47 7.33
N ARG A 678 24.43 -28.89 7.38
CA ARG A 678 23.25 -29.22 6.57
C ARG A 678 22.81 -30.69 6.66
N ARG A 679 23.10 -31.35 7.80
CA ARG A 679 22.76 -32.77 8.02
C ARG A 679 21.41 -32.92 8.72
N TYR A 680 21.11 -32.02 9.64
CA TYR A 680 19.90 -32.08 10.47
C TYR A 680 19.16 -30.75 10.43
N ASN A 681 18.44 -30.54 9.34
CA ASN A 681 17.72 -29.31 9.03
C ASN A 681 16.26 -29.62 8.59
N TYR A 682 15.41 -28.63 8.37
CA TYR A 682 14.02 -28.85 7.97
C TYR A 682 13.93 -29.55 6.61
N THR A 683 14.80 -29.20 5.65
CA THR A 683 14.81 -29.86 4.32
C THR A 683 15.00 -31.37 4.44
N THR A 684 16.02 -31.80 5.20
CA THR A 684 16.34 -33.22 5.42
C THR A 684 15.30 -33.92 6.28
N LEU A 685 14.68 -33.22 7.23
CA LEU A 685 13.58 -33.74 8.03
C LEU A 685 12.35 -34.09 7.17
N VAL A 686 11.91 -33.17 6.31
CA VAL A 686 10.78 -33.40 5.40
C VAL A 686 11.09 -34.54 4.43
N GLN A 687 12.31 -34.60 3.89
CA GLN A 687 12.73 -35.71 3.03
C GLN A 687 12.73 -37.06 3.77
N ALA A 688 13.22 -37.10 5.01
CA ALA A 688 13.23 -38.32 5.82
C ALA A 688 11.80 -38.80 6.12
N ALA A 689 10.91 -37.92 6.57
CA ALA A 689 9.52 -38.26 6.83
C ALA A 689 8.84 -38.85 5.60
N ARG A 690 9.06 -38.23 4.43
CA ARG A 690 8.48 -38.68 3.17
C ARG A 690 9.01 -40.02 2.68
N ARG A 691 10.31 -40.30 2.85
CA ARG A 691 10.89 -41.62 2.51
C ARG A 691 10.25 -42.76 3.30
N GLU A 692 9.85 -42.49 4.54
CA GLU A 692 9.22 -43.47 5.43
C GLU A 692 7.69 -43.45 5.36
N GLY A 693 7.09 -42.69 4.43
CA GLY A 693 5.64 -42.62 4.25
C GLY A 693 4.88 -41.80 5.31
N ILE A 694 5.59 -41.04 6.15
CA ILE A 694 4.99 -40.13 7.12
C ILE A 694 4.57 -38.84 6.41
N GLN A 695 3.28 -38.50 6.50
CA GLN A 695 2.73 -37.30 5.87
C GLN A 695 3.16 -36.05 6.62
N VAL A 696 3.84 -35.15 5.94
CA VAL A 696 4.16 -33.84 6.51
C VAL A 696 2.97 -32.90 6.30
N ARG A 697 2.52 -32.25 7.37
CA ARG A 697 1.40 -31.31 7.33
C ARG A 697 1.76 -29.94 7.89
N ALA A 698 1.34 -28.92 7.17
CA ALA A 698 1.46 -27.53 7.57
C ALA A 698 0.57 -27.21 8.79
N LEU A 699 1.05 -26.38 9.71
CA LEU A 699 0.27 -25.84 10.83
C LEU A 699 -0.14 -24.38 10.64
N ASP A 700 0.61 -23.64 9.83
CA ASP A 700 0.34 -22.24 9.53
C ASP A 700 -0.58 -22.05 8.32
N CYS A 701 -1.02 -20.83 8.08
CA CYS A 701 -1.47 -20.31 6.79
C CYS A 701 -0.81 -18.95 6.56
N ALA A 702 -0.93 -18.38 5.36
CA ALA A 702 -0.37 -17.06 5.08
C ALA A 702 -0.79 -16.01 6.13
N ALA A 703 -2.05 -16.04 6.56
CA ALA A 703 -2.60 -15.11 7.54
C ALA A 703 -2.15 -15.36 8.99
N SER A 704 -1.75 -16.59 9.36
CA SER A 704 -1.25 -16.88 10.72
C SER A 704 0.24 -16.67 10.87
N TYR A 705 1.00 -16.81 9.77
CA TYR A 705 2.46 -16.76 9.78
C TYR A 705 3.02 -15.34 9.57
N ARG A 706 2.38 -14.54 8.71
CA ARG A 706 2.86 -13.20 8.31
C ARG A 706 2.05 -12.10 8.97
N LEU A 707 2.33 -11.89 10.25
CA LEU A 707 1.65 -10.91 11.10
C LEU A 707 2.37 -9.57 11.17
N ASP A 708 3.37 -9.34 10.32
CA ASP A 708 4.11 -8.09 10.24
C ASP A 708 3.13 -6.90 10.19
N GLY A 709 3.32 -5.90 11.06
CA GLY A 709 2.47 -4.70 11.17
C GLY A 709 1.15 -4.86 11.92
N MET A 710 0.77 -6.07 12.35
CA MET A 710 -0.52 -6.32 13.02
C MET A 710 -0.47 -6.16 14.55
N ASP A 711 0.69 -6.34 15.17
CA ASP A 711 0.86 -6.26 16.63
C ASP A 711 0.44 -4.89 17.19
N ASP A 712 0.88 -3.81 16.54
CA ASP A 712 0.60 -2.41 16.94
C ASP A 712 -0.89 -2.06 16.81
N LEU A 713 -1.60 -2.68 15.86
CA LEU A 713 -3.01 -2.38 15.58
C LEU A 713 -3.96 -2.96 16.62
N TYR A 714 -3.61 -4.09 17.22
CA TYR A 714 -4.49 -4.83 18.13
C TYR A 714 -4.09 -4.71 19.61
N ASN A 715 -2.96 -4.08 19.92
CA ASN A 715 -2.48 -3.80 21.28
C ASN A 715 -2.49 -5.05 22.20
N VAL A 716 -2.19 -6.23 21.63
CA VAL A 716 -2.12 -7.50 22.37
C VAL A 716 -0.70 -7.83 22.87
N GLY A 717 0.21 -6.84 22.77
CA GLY A 717 1.64 -6.99 23.05
C GLY A 717 2.29 -8.08 22.20
N GLU A 718 3.42 -8.62 22.66
CA GLU A 718 4.22 -9.65 21.97
C GLU A 718 3.57 -11.06 21.94
N THR A 719 2.24 -11.16 22.19
CA THR A 719 1.53 -12.46 22.25
C THR A 719 0.65 -12.76 21.03
N LEU A 720 0.53 -11.86 20.06
CA LEU A 720 -0.37 -12.04 18.91
C LEU A 720 -0.08 -13.32 18.13
N ARG A 721 1.19 -13.52 17.75
CA ARG A 721 1.65 -14.70 17.01
C ARG A 721 1.31 -15.99 17.75
N HIS A 722 1.51 -16.02 19.07
CA HIS A 722 1.15 -17.16 19.92
C HIS A 722 -0.35 -17.47 19.88
N ARG A 723 -1.20 -16.44 20.03
CA ARG A 723 -2.67 -16.61 20.03
C ARG A 723 -3.17 -17.10 18.67
N VAL A 724 -2.72 -16.46 17.60
CA VAL A 724 -3.13 -16.75 16.22
C VAL A 724 -2.65 -18.14 15.79
N PHE A 725 -1.38 -18.47 16.05
CA PHE A 725 -0.83 -19.79 15.74
C PHE A 725 -1.60 -20.89 16.48
N SER A 726 -1.66 -20.84 17.80
CA SER A 726 -2.30 -21.87 18.62
C SER A 726 -3.75 -22.12 18.19
N TYR A 727 -4.49 -21.05 17.91
CA TYR A 727 -5.87 -21.14 17.44
C TYR A 727 -6.00 -21.79 16.06
N HIS A 728 -5.20 -21.35 15.07
CA HIS A 728 -5.24 -21.91 13.72
C HIS A 728 -4.77 -23.37 13.70
N ALA A 729 -3.59 -23.62 14.24
CA ALA A 729 -2.94 -24.93 14.25
C ALA A 729 -3.77 -25.99 15.00
N SER A 730 -4.41 -25.62 16.13
CA SER A 730 -5.28 -26.55 16.86
C SER A 730 -6.48 -27.02 16.02
N ARG A 731 -7.01 -26.16 15.14
CA ARG A 731 -8.09 -26.52 14.23
C ARG A 731 -7.64 -27.35 13.05
N VAL A 732 -6.45 -27.08 12.52
CA VAL A 732 -5.83 -27.91 11.49
C VAL A 732 -5.67 -29.35 12.00
N ILE A 733 -5.19 -29.51 13.23
CA ILE A 733 -5.06 -30.82 13.88
C ILE A 733 -6.44 -31.45 14.12
N ALA A 734 -7.40 -30.70 14.69
CA ALA A 734 -8.75 -31.19 14.99
C ALA A 734 -9.52 -31.63 13.73
N ALA A 735 -9.34 -30.94 12.61
CA ALA A 735 -9.99 -31.31 11.34
C ALA A 735 -9.59 -32.71 10.83
N ARG A 736 -8.39 -33.19 11.18
CA ARG A 736 -7.94 -34.56 10.84
C ARG A 736 -8.50 -35.61 11.78
N GLY A 737 -8.72 -35.28 13.06
CA GLY A 737 -9.25 -36.19 14.07
C GLY A 737 -10.67 -36.71 13.79
N VAL A 738 -11.37 -36.13 12.82
CA VAL A 738 -12.72 -36.53 12.39
C VAL A 738 -12.69 -37.75 11.44
N LEU A 739 -11.52 -38.13 10.90
CA LEU A 739 -11.38 -39.28 10.00
C LEU A 739 -11.18 -40.59 10.77
N PRO A 740 -12.00 -41.65 10.52
CA PRO A 740 -11.81 -42.95 11.14
C PRO A 740 -10.44 -43.54 10.83
N GLY A 741 -9.69 -43.95 11.87
CA GLY A 741 -8.41 -44.64 11.70
C GLY A 741 -7.16 -43.75 11.63
N SER A 742 -7.22 -42.47 12.03
CA SER A 742 -6.02 -41.61 12.03
C SER A 742 -4.91 -42.21 12.92
N GLY A 743 -3.76 -42.55 12.32
CA GLY A 743 -2.58 -43.01 13.06
C GLY A 743 -2.02 -41.95 14.00
N LYS A 744 -0.91 -42.28 14.66
CA LYS A 744 -0.28 -41.38 15.63
C LYS A 744 0.31 -40.17 14.92
N TRP A 745 0.41 -39.04 15.62
CA TRP A 745 1.00 -37.83 15.04
C TRP A 745 1.98 -37.15 15.98
N ILE A 746 2.93 -36.44 15.38
CA ILE A 746 3.88 -35.58 16.07
C ILE A 746 3.72 -34.17 15.50
N ALA A 747 3.76 -33.15 16.36
CA ALA A 747 3.88 -31.76 15.93
C ALA A 747 5.24 -31.20 16.35
N LEU A 748 6.03 -30.70 15.40
CA LEU A 748 7.27 -29.98 15.66
C LEU A 748 7.02 -28.48 15.55
N VAL A 749 7.16 -27.77 16.66
CA VAL A 749 6.89 -26.32 16.77
C VAL A 749 7.94 -25.65 17.65
N GLY A 750 8.01 -24.33 17.58
CA GLY A 750 8.83 -23.50 18.46
C GLY A 750 8.45 -23.69 19.93
N ASP A 751 9.43 -23.55 20.82
CA ASP A 751 9.25 -23.72 22.27
C ASP A 751 8.08 -22.89 22.84
N THR A 752 7.86 -21.70 22.31
CA THR A 752 6.79 -20.79 22.75
C THR A 752 5.40 -21.19 22.27
N HIS A 753 5.30 -22.12 21.31
CA HIS A 753 4.04 -22.64 20.78
C HIS A 753 3.70 -24.05 21.28
N ALA A 754 4.70 -24.79 21.79
CA ALA A 754 4.53 -26.16 22.25
C ALA A 754 3.63 -26.26 23.49
N SER A 755 3.88 -25.39 24.48
CA SER A 755 3.19 -25.35 25.78
C SER A 755 2.69 -23.93 26.09
N SER A 756 2.08 -23.73 27.25
CA SER A 756 1.60 -22.41 27.67
C SER A 756 2.76 -21.41 27.75
N TYR A 757 2.60 -20.26 27.13
CA TYR A 757 3.59 -19.19 27.11
C TYR A 757 2.90 -17.83 27.27
N LYS A 758 3.37 -17.01 28.22
CA LYS A 758 2.77 -15.70 28.56
C LYS A 758 1.25 -15.73 28.76
N GLY A 759 0.73 -16.80 29.38
CA GLY A 759 -0.71 -16.98 29.62
C GLY A 759 -1.54 -17.37 28.39
N VAL A 760 -0.91 -17.60 27.24
CA VAL A 760 -1.56 -18.15 26.05
C VAL A 760 -1.36 -19.67 26.04
N PRO A 761 -2.42 -20.49 25.89
CA PRO A 761 -2.28 -21.94 25.77
C PRO A 761 -1.55 -22.32 24.48
N GLY A 762 -0.55 -23.20 24.60
CA GLY A 762 0.14 -23.82 23.48
C GLY A 762 -0.63 -25.02 22.92
N LEU A 763 -0.08 -25.67 21.88
CA LEU A 763 -0.72 -26.82 21.24
C LEU A 763 -0.96 -27.98 22.21
N ALA A 764 -0.03 -28.24 23.13
CA ALA A 764 -0.18 -29.31 24.10
C ALA A 764 -1.40 -29.11 25.00
N GLN A 765 -1.69 -27.87 25.41
CA GLN A 765 -2.88 -27.57 26.21
C GLN A 765 -4.17 -27.61 25.39
N LEU A 766 -4.11 -27.20 24.11
CA LEU A 766 -5.30 -27.20 23.24
C LEU A 766 -5.69 -28.59 22.74
N GLN A 767 -4.73 -29.52 22.66
CA GLN A 767 -4.97 -30.91 22.24
C GLN A 767 -5.01 -31.91 23.40
N ASP A 768 -4.75 -31.46 24.64
CA ASP A 768 -4.56 -32.29 25.84
C ASP A 768 -3.54 -33.43 25.64
N VAL A 769 -2.32 -33.05 25.24
CA VAL A 769 -1.21 -33.99 24.99
C VAL A 769 0.05 -33.57 25.74
N THR A 770 1.02 -34.46 25.83
CA THR A 770 2.33 -34.14 26.43
C THR A 770 3.14 -33.24 25.50
N ALA A 771 3.76 -32.20 26.07
CA ALA A 771 4.78 -31.39 25.44
C ALA A 771 6.18 -31.91 25.82
N LEU A 772 7.00 -32.20 24.81
CA LEU A 772 8.40 -32.56 24.98
C LEU A 772 9.29 -31.48 24.36
N ARG A 773 10.09 -30.78 25.17
CA ARG A 773 11.10 -29.86 24.65
C ARG A 773 12.39 -30.60 24.35
N ILE A 774 12.91 -30.50 23.12
CA ILE A 774 14.19 -31.13 22.75
C ILE A 774 15.25 -30.03 22.61
N VAL A 775 16.33 -30.15 23.38
CA VAL A 775 17.40 -29.13 23.46
C VAL A 775 18.76 -29.71 23.12
N ASP A 776 19.64 -28.85 22.62
CA ASP A 776 21.03 -29.20 22.35
C ASP A 776 21.82 -29.40 23.66
N ALA A 777 22.67 -30.42 23.68
CA ALA A 777 23.67 -30.65 24.72
C ALA A 777 25.06 -30.77 24.10
N GLY A 778 26.07 -30.41 24.88
CA GLY A 778 27.46 -30.33 24.48
C GLY A 778 28.41 -31.28 25.22
N ALA A 779 29.72 -31.02 25.10
CA ALA A 779 30.72 -31.71 25.92
C ALA A 779 30.43 -31.57 27.43
N GLY A 780 30.63 -32.64 28.19
CA GLY A 780 30.34 -32.70 29.63
C GLY A 780 28.85 -32.81 30.00
N GLN A 781 27.93 -32.66 29.03
CA GLN A 781 26.50 -32.80 29.26
C GLN A 781 26.00 -34.16 28.74
N GLN A 782 25.09 -34.79 29.48
CA GLN A 782 24.54 -36.09 29.15
C GLN A 782 23.32 -35.96 28.23
N THR A 783 23.08 -36.99 27.42
CA THR A 783 21.77 -37.17 26.77
C THR A 783 20.81 -37.76 27.80
N ASN A 784 19.79 -37.01 28.19
CA ASN A 784 18.85 -37.44 29.22
C ASN A 784 17.46 -36.86 29.01
N ILE A 785 16.46 -37.55 29.58
CA ILE A 785 15.08 -37.09 29.63
C ILE A 785 14.72 -36.76 31.08
N THR A 786 14.16 -35.57 31.30
CA THR A 786 13.80 -35.06 32.62
C THR A 786 12.43 -34.40 32.57
N LEU A 787 11.84 -34.08 33.73
CA LEU A 787 10.86 -33.00 33.75
C LEU A 787 11.52 -31.72 33.23
N ASP A 788 10.78 -30.89 32.49
CA ASP A 788 11.36 -29.66 31.97
C ASP A 788 11.53 -28.63 33.10
N PRO A 789 12.77 -28.24 33.46
CA PRO A 789 12.97 -27.16 34.41
C PRO A 789 12.51 -25.80 33.87
N GLY A 790 12.29 -25.68 32.56
CA GLY A 790 12.05 -24.43 31.86
C GLY A 790 13.35 -23.69 31.52
N GLU A 791 13.22 -22.66 30.70
CA GLU A 791 14.33 -21.81 30.25
C GLU A 791 13.80 -20.40 29.97
N TYR A 792 14.52 -19.35 30.39
CA TYR A 792 14.11 -18.00 29.97
C TYR A 792 14.53 -17.77 28.52
N TYR A 793 13.61 -17.24 27.73
CA TYR A 793 13.75 -17.17 26.29
C TYR A 793 14.41 -15.85 25.88
N LEU A 794 15.41 -15.94 24.99
CA LEU A 794 16.05 -14.80 24.34
C LEU A 794 15.69 -14.86 22.84
N PRO A 795 14.80 -13.99 22.33
CA PRO A 795 14.58 -13.90 20.89
C PRO A 795 15.85 -13.41 20.19
N SER A 796 16.05 -13.84 18.95
CA SER A 796 17.29 -13.66 18.17
C SER A 796 17.77 -12.22 17.97
N MET A 797 17.01 -11.20 18.37
CA MET A 797 17.31 -9.75 18.22
C MET A 797 16.75 -8.88 19.40
N GLY A 798 16.59 -9.38 20.63
CA GLY A 798 15.94 -8.59 21.71
C GLY A 798 16.23 -8.97 23.17
N HIS A 799 15.63 -8.20 24.10
CA HIS A 799 15.68 -8.42 25.55
C HIS A 799 15.01 -9.76 25.93
N PRO A 800 15.38 -10.38 27.08
CA PRO A 800 14.76 -11.61 27.55
C PRO A 800 13.25 -11.49 27.63
N ASP A 801 12.57 -12.45 27.01
CA ASP A 801 11.13 -12.38 26.83
C ASP A 801 10.42 -13.69 27.16
N GLY A 802 9.80 -13.75 28.34
CA GLY A 802 9.09 -14.93 28.85
C GLY A 802 9.97 -16.13 29.26
N VAL A 803 9.34 -17.14 29.85
CA VAL A 803 9.95 -18.43 30.18
C VAL A 803 9.22 -19.52 29.41
N VAL A 804 9.97 -20.34 28.67
CA VAL A 804 9.45 -21.53 27.98
C VAL A 804 9.57 -22.74 28.89
N LYS A 805 8.50 -23.54 28.96
CA LYS A 805 8.46 -24.76 29.77
C LYS A 805 7.46 -25.76 29.19
N ALA A 806 7.96 -26.89 28.76
CA ALA A 806 7.19 -28.07 28.40
C ALA A 806 6.96 -28.98 29.62
N ASP A 807 6.47 -30.20 29.42
CA ASP A 807 6.35 -31.16 30.52
C ASP A 807 7.67 -31.85 30.76
N TRP A 808 8.21 -32.38 29.66
CA TRP A 808 9.42 -33.15 29.63
C TRP A 808 10.45 -32.40 28.80
N ARG A 809 11.72 -32.60 29.12
CA ARG A 809 12.85 -32.09 28.35
C ARG A 809 13.76 -33.24 27.99
N LEU A 810 14.12 -33.35 26.72
CA LEU A 810 15.18 -34.23 26.23
C LEU A 810 16.38 -33.37 25.83
N ALA A 811 17.49 -33.50 26.54
CA ALA A 811 18.76 -32.95 26.12
C ALA A 811 19.47 -33.98 25.23
N LEU A 812 19.89 -33.62 24.02
CA LEU A 812 20.60 -34.52 23.10
C LEU A 812 21.99 -33.98 22.78
N LYS A 813 23.01 -34.83 22.94
CA LYS A 813 24.40 -34.42 22.71
C LYS A 813 24.69 -34.25 21.20
N VAL A 814 24.69 -33.00 20.75
CA VAL A 814 24.88 -32.62 19.33
C VAL A 814 25.90 -31.52 19.13
N ARG A 815 26.35 -30.84 20.19
CA ARG A 815 27.38 -29.79 20.12
C ARG A 815 28.73 -30.31 20.60
N GLU A 816 29.81 -29.80 20.00
CA GLU A 816 31.17 -30.11 20.44
C GLU A 816 31.51 -29.36 21.75
N ALA A 817 31.15 -28.09 21.84
CA ALA A 817 31.30 -27.28 23.04
C ALA A 817 30.11 -27.46 24.01
N PRO A 818 30.29 -27.28 25.34
CA PRO A 818 29.20 -27.28 26.31
C PRO A 818 28.09 -26.28 25.91
N PHE A 819 26.84 -26.71 25.94
CA PHE A 819 25.70 -25.86 25.62
C PHE A 819 25.21 -25.13 26.89
N LYS A 820 24.98 -23.82 26.80
CA LYS A 820 24.54 -23.02 27.94
C LYS A 820 23.02 -22.97 28.00
N TYR A 821 22.43 -23.55 29.03
CA TYR A 821 21.00 -23.38 29.35
C TYR A 821 20.78 -22.11 30.18
N LEU A 822 19.67 -21.42 29.93
CA LEU A 822 19.29 -20.18 30.60
C LEU A 822 18.35 -20.45 31.79
N ASP A 823 18.89 -20.46 33.00
CA ASP A 823 18.12 -20.79 34.21
C ASP A 823 16.94 -19.81 34.42
N PRO A 824 15.68 -20.29 34.43
CA PRO A 824 14.51 -19.43 34.55
C PRO A 824 14.45 -18.65 35.87
N SER A 825 15.16 -19.08 36.92
CA SER A 825 15.28 -18.34 38.17
C SER A 825 16.11 -17.05 38.04
N LEU A 826 17.00 -16.98 37.04
CA LEU A 826 17.85 -15.84 36.73
C LEU A 826 17.22 -14.87 35.72
N ALA A 827 15.95 -15.09 35.34
CA ALA A 827 15.23 -14.20 34.44
C ALA A 827 15.13 -12.77 35.03
N PRO A 828 15.37 -11.71 34.24
CA PRO A 828 15.29 -10.34 34.72
C PRO A 828 13.91 -9.96 35.29
N PRO A 829 13.82 -8.93 36.15
CA PRO A 829 12.54 -8.40 36.60
C PRO A 829 11.65 -7.99 35.42
N GLY A 830 10.38 -8.40 35.44
CA GLY A 830 9.42 -8.15 34.35
C GLY A 830 9.16 -9.33 33.41
N VAL A 831 9.97 -10.39 33.48
CA VAL A 831 9.72 -11.61 32.69
C VAL A 831 8.50 -12.37 33.23
N THR A 832 7.51 -12.57 32.36
CA THR A 832 6.29 -13.34 32.69
C THR A 832 6.63 -14.82 32.79
N ARG A 833 6.37 -15.42 33.96
CA ARG A 833 6.57 -16.86 34.23
C ARG A 833 5.31 -17.65 33.84
N PRO A 834 5.46 -18.92 33.37
CA PRO A 834 4.36 -19.76 32.91
C PRO A 834 3.36 -20.12 34.01
#